data_AF-D0MZB5-F1
#
_entry.id   AF-D0MZB5-F1
#
_cell.length_a   1.000
_cell.length_b   1.000
_cell.length_c   1.000
_cell.angle_alpha   90.00
_cell.angle_beta   90.00
_cell.angle_gamma   90.00
#
_symmetry.space_group_name_H-M   'P 1'
#
loop_
_entity.id
_entity.type
_entity.pdbx_description
1 polymer ?
#
loop_
_entity_poly.entity_id
_entity_poly.type
_entity_poly.pdbx_seq_one_letter_code
_entity_poly.pdbx_strand_id
1 'polypeptide(L)'
;MEGKKTSKRHIKRVRINVTLCRYEVVRRVARARGWKLVTDGKPEGKPSVCNIHWIDVPDILPTFKTLLPYQKVNHFPGMANLACKSKLARNLERMKKLFPLEYGFVPRTWILPFDQYDFQQNFNSKGESQRTFIVKPDHMCQGRGVFLTRTLAQIPRGDVLVAQEYVARPLLIDDKKFDLRIYVLVTSCSPLRVYIFKDGLVRICTADYVVPNAENLEHRFMHLTNYAVNKHSNNFEVNRGGDTEGTGSKRSLKWFFTWLREKLPSEKVDKIWDQISDICLKTILSVQPTLAQEYRSTFAKYMRRPNSASRSVSQNTGSSTPPSCSFALLGMDVLIDEQLKPWLLEVNHLPSFGCDSQLDWSVKEPLISQTFDLLNVSSTDKERHDTEHARALQQRLYGGIELPPLIPPSPRTSSPKAANDADKGIQLPLNTDQLREALSSYYSRFNSDRLHHLDTILNKYVDNQEELNRSLQLKYEPLIDFVRIYPPSSSQQDSKYRKMLDASQKHIDELQLRFTAPLQHRRPETDSNGVVLPPLNGALKKEQLGRDCFGFSGTDKALLLTSAEKKPLGVPGPMQVAAAHRMMLGHSSQKLSIKPPTPPEPLPSRSGTPVSYGLQYRERLATIKNKPTLAVSQVSFCFDGPF
;
A
#
# COMPACT_ATOMS: atom_id res chain seq x y z
N MET A 1 -55.95 -6.98 -33.07
CA MET A 1 -54.46 -7.07 -33.01
C MET A 1 -53.95 -5.95 -32.12
N GLU A 2 -53.74 -6.23 -30.83
CA GLU A 2 -53.04 -5.28 -29.94
C GLU A 2 -51.66 -5.85 -29.64
N GLY A 3 -50.64 -5.25 -30.27
CA GLY A 3 -49.25 -5.63 -30.08
C GLY A 3 -48.77 -5.27 -28.67
N LYS A 4 -48.63 -6.27 -27.80
CA LYS A 4 -47.87 -6.14 -26.54
C LYS A 4 -46.43 -5.72 -26.87
N LYS A 5 -46.12 -4.44 -26.66
CA LYS A 5 -44.74 -3.93 -26.63
C LYS A 5 -43.99 -4.68 -25.54
N THR A 6 -43.12 -5.62 -25.92
CA THR A 6 -42.18 -6.26 -25.01
C THR A 6 -41.20 -5.20 -24.52
N SER A 7 -41.37 -4.78 -23.25
CA SER A 7 -40.40 -3.94 -22.56
C SER A 7 -39.04 -4.64 -22.58
N LYS A 8 -38.08 -4.09 -23.34
CA LYS A 8 -36.69 -4.58 -23.35
C LYS A 8 -36.14 -4.44 -21.93
N ARG A 9 -36.05 -5.55 -21.20
CA ARG A 9 -35.51 -5.62 -19.84
C ARG A 9 -34.07 -5.09 -19.87
N HIS A 10 -33.85 -3.88 -19.37
CA HIS A 10 -32.53 -3.26 -19.34
C HIS A 10 -31.57 -4.14 -18.53
N ILE A 11 -30.59 -4.77 -19.19
CA ILE A 11 -29.57 -5.59 -18.52
C ILE A 11 -28.70 -4.68 -17.65
N LYS A 12 -28.76 -4.86 -16.33
CA LYS A 12 -27.94 -4.11 -15.37
C LYS A 12 -26.48 -4.54 -15.48
N ARG A 13 -25.59 -3.60 -15.81
CA ARG A 13 -24.15 -3.83 -15.95
C ARG A 13 -23.39 -3.22 -14.78
N VAL A 14 -22.28 -3.85 -14.39
CA VAL A 14 -21.31 -3.26 -13.47
C VAL A 14 -20.75 -1.98 -14.08
N ARG A 15 -20.56 -0.95 -13.26
CA ARG A 15 -20.06 0.36 -13.68
C ARG A 15 -18.71 0.64 -13.03
N ILE A 16 -17.71 1.00 -13.83
CA ILE A 16 -16.38 1.40 -13.35
C ILE A 16 -16.09 2.85 -13.74
N ASN A 17 -15.81 3.67 -12.73
CA ASN A 17 -15.38 5.05 -12.92
C ASN A 17 -13.90 5.07 -13.25
N VAL A 18 -13.59 5.63 -14.42
CA VAL A 18 -12.24 5.71 -15.01
C VAL A 18 -11.83 7.16 -15.28
N THR A 19 -12.44 8.12 -14.59
CA THR A 19 -12.11 9.56 -14.71
C THR A 19 -10.65 9.83 -14.39
N LEU A 20 -10.15 9.23 -13.30
CA LEU A 20 -8.78 9.40 -12.83
C LEU A 20 -7.88 8.22 -13.20
N CYS A 21 -8.31 7.38 -14.15
CA CYS A 21 -7.55 6.23 -14.63
C CYS A 21 -6.77 6.61 -15.90
N ARG A 22 -5.46 6.35 -15.88
CA ARG A 22 -4.55 6.70 -16.98
C ARG A 22 -4.32 5.55 -17.97
N TYR A 23 -4.60 4.31 -17.58
CA TYR A 23 -4.11 3.14 -18.29
C TYR A 23 -5.19 2.44 -19.12
N GLU A 24 -4.89 2.16 -20.39
CA GLU A 24 -5.82 1.51 -21.32
C GLU A 24 -6.11 0.05 -20.95
N VAL A 25 -5.14 -0.67 -20.36
CA VAL A 25 -5.35 -2.08 -19.95
C VAL A 25 -6.55 -2.23 -19.00
N VAL A 26 -6.75 -1.28 -18.09
CA VAL A 26 -7.90 -1.27 -17.17
C VAL A 26 -9.21 -1.09 -17.94
N ARG A 27 -9.22 -0.15 -18.89
CA ARG A 27 -10.39 0.14 -19.74
C ARG A 27 -10.73 -1.04 -20.64
N ARG A 28 -9.73 -1.65 -21.28
CA ARG A 28 -9.87 -2.83 -22.13
C ARG A 28 -10.43 -4.02 -21.37
N VAL A 29 -9.86 -4.37 -20.21
CA VAL A 29 -10.34 -5.49 -19.38
C VAL A 29 -11.79 -5.25 -18.93
N ALA A 30 -12.13 -4.04 -18.52
CA ALA A 30 -13.50 -3.70 -18.15
C ALA A 30 -14.47 -3.83 -19.33
N ARG A 31 -14.11 -3.36 -20.53
CA ARG A 31 -14.94 -3.52 -21.74
C ARG A 31 -15.12 -5.00 -22.12
N ALA A 32 -14.05 -5.80 -22.06
CA ALA A 32 -14.08 -7.23 -22.34
C ALA A 32 -15.03 -8.00 -21.40
N ARG A 33 -15.18 -7.54 -20.16
CA ARG A 33 -16.14 -8.06 -19.17
C ARG A 33 -17.58 -7.57 -19.37
N GLY A 34 -17.84 -6.76 -20.39
CA GLY A 34 -19.14 -6.12 -20.62
C GLY A 34 -19.49 -5.05 -19.58
N TRP A 35 -18.52 -4.53 -18.82
CA TRP A 35 -18.75 -3.47 -17.85
C TRP A 35 -18.92 -2.12 -18.53
N LYS A 36 -19.70 -1.23 -17.92
CA LYS A 36 -19.90 0.13 -18.41
C LYS A 36 -18.84 1.05 -17.83
N LEU A 37 -18.02 1.65 -18.70
CA LEU A 37 -17.13 2.74 -18.32
C LEU A 37 -17.95 3.99 -18.03
N VAL A 38 -17.68 4.64 -16.91
CA VAL A 38 -18.26 5.93 -16.56
C VAL A 38 -17.16 6.94 -16.24
N THR A 39 -17.47 8.20 -16.43
CA THR A 39 -16.63 9.34 -16.07
C THR A 39 -17.48 10.35 -15.32
N ASP A 40 -16.89 11.03 -14.34
CA ASP A 40 -17.50 12.16 -13.66
C ASP A 40 -17.58 13.32 -14.66
N GLY A 41 -18.76 13.58 -15.22
CA GLY A 41 -18.99 14.68 -16.16
C GLY A 41 -19.50 15.94 -15.45
N LYS A 42 -18.85 17.10 -15.72
CA LYS A 42 -19.11 18.52 -15.34
C LYS A 42 -19.57 18.84 -13.89
N PRO A 43 -19.28 20.05 -13.36
CA PRO A 43 -19.10 20.34 -11.94
C PRO A 43 -20.42 20.56 -11.18
N GLU A 44 -21.41 19.69 -11.31
CA GLU A 44 -22.70 19.79 -10.60
C GLU A 44 -22.79 18.90 -9.35
N GLY A 45 -21.63 18.55 -8.76
CA GLY A 45 -21.54 18.09 -7.38
C GLY A 45 -22.13 16.72 -7.04
N LYS A 46 -22.65 15.95 -8.02
CA LYS A 46 -23.13 14.58 -7.80
C LYS A 46 -22.10 13.55 -8.30
N PRO A 47 -21.49 12.74 -7.42
CA PRO A 47 -20.53 11.72 -7.84
C PRO A 47 -21.20 10.67 -8.74
N SER A 48 -20.47 10.17 -9.75
CA SER A 48 -21.02 9.16 -10.66
C SER A 48 -21.47 7.91 -9.90
N VAL A 49 -22.66 7.40 -10.25
CA VAL A 49 -23.14 6.11 -9.75
C VAL A 49 -22.33 5.00 -10.41
N CYS A 50 -21.35 4.47 -9.68
CA CYS A 50 -20.49 3.38 -10.10
C CYS A 50 -20.29 2.35 -8.97
N ASN A 51 -19.84 1.15 -9.33
CA ASN A 51 -19.45 0.12 -8.38
C ASN A 51 -17.98 0.26 -7.97
N ILE A 52 -17.11 0.63 -8.91
CA ILE A 52 -15.66 0.71 -8.70
C ILE A 52 -15.18 2.09 -9.14
N HIS A 53 -14.35 2.72 -8.32
CA HIS A 53 -13.50 3.86 -8.71
C HIS A 53 -12.08 3.35 -8.93
N TRP A 54 -11.56 3.51 -10.15
CA TRP A 54 -10.16 3.22 -10.45
C TRP A 54 -9.39 4.53 -10.61
N ILE A 55 -8.41 4.75 -9.72
CA ILE A 55 -7.69 6.01 -9.59
C ILE A 55 -6.18 5.74 -9.68
N ASP A 56 -5.51 6.42 -10.62
CA ASP A 56 -4.07 6.32 -10.86
C ASP A 56 -3.32 7.62 -10.52
N VAL A 57 -4.00 8.56 -9.87
CA VAL A 57 -3.43 9.86 -9.44
C VAL A 57 -3.20 9.88 -7.92
N PRO A 58 -2.23 10.65 -7.40
CA PRO A 58 -1.94 10.71 -5.97
C PRO A 58 -3.06 11.31 -5.11
N ASP A 59 -3.86 12.23 -5.66
CA ASP A 59 -4.90 12.92 -4.90
C ASP A 59 -6.19 12.08 -4.81
N ILE A 60 -6.24 11.18 -3.84
CA ILE A 60 -7.33 10.21 -3.63
C ILE A 60 -8.28 10.66 -2.51
N LEU A 61 -7.84 11.58 -1.64
CA LEU A 61 -8.60 12.02 -0.45
C LEU A 61 -10.01 12.55 -0.77
N PRO A 62 -10.25 13.29 -1.88
CA PRO A 62 -11.60 13.71 -2.24
C PRO A 62 -12.56 12.53 -2.46
N THR A 63 -12.10 11.45 -3.09
CA THR A 63 -12.91 10.25 -3.34
C THR A 63 -13.30 9.56 -2.04
N PHE A 64 -12.41 9.44 -1.05
CA PHE A 64 -12.75 8.82 0.22
C PHE A 64 -13.89 9.55 0.96
N LYS A 65 -14.01 10.88 0.80
CA LYS A 65 -15.07 11.67 1.42
C LYS A 65 -16.45 11.37 0.83
N THR A 66 -16.52 11.06 -0.47
CA THR A 66 -17.77 10.84 -1.20
C THR A 66 -18.12 9.36 -1.43
N LEU A 67 -17.18 8.44 -1.16
CA LEU A 67 -17.36 7.00 -1.36
C LEU A 67 -18.53 6.46 -0.54
N LEU A 68 -19.43 5.71 -1.19
CA LEU A 68 -20.56 5.03 -0.56
C LEU A 68 -20.20 3.57 -0.21
N PRO A 69 -20.87 2.92 0.77
CA PRO A 69 -20.43 1.62 1.28
C PRO A 69 -20.48 0.47 0.27
N TYR A 70 -21.36 0.54 -0.74
CA TYR A 70 -21.42 -0.46 -1.81
C TYR A 70 -20.30 -0.28 -2.87
N GLN A 71 -19.61 0.86 -2.85
CA GLN A 71 -18.58 1.18 -3.82
C GLN A 71 -17.21 0.67 -3.35
N LYS A 72 -16.35 0.40 -4.33
CA LYS A 72 -14.95 0.04 -4.10
C LYS A 72 -14.01 1.06 -4.72
N VAL A 73 -12.87 1.29 -4.09
CA VAL A 73 -11.78 2.11 -4.64
C VAL A 73 -10.45 1.36 -4.51
N ASN A 74 -9.58 1.50 -5.50
CA ASN A 74 -8.28 0.82 -5.59
C ASN A 74 -7.19 1.40 -4.67
N HIS A 75 -7.58 2.04 -3.56
CA HIS A 75 -6.67 2.57 -2.55
C HIS A 75 -7.19 2.38 -1.13
N PHE A 76 -6.28 2.18 -0.17
CA PHE A 76 -6.58 2.32 1.25
C PHE A 76 -6.17 3.71 1.76
N PRO A 77 -6.95 4.33 2.67
CA PRO A 77 -6.46 5.44 3.48
C PRO A 77 -5.18 5.05 4.22
N GLY A 78 -4.17 5.91 4.23
CA GLY A 78 -2.89 5.63 4.90
C GLY A 78 -1.85 4.87 4.09
N MET A 79 -2.07 4.69 2.79
CA MET A 79 -1.12 4.00 1.91
C MET A 79 0.28 4.64 1.86
N ALA A 80 0.38 5.93 2.19
CA ALA A 80 1.66 6.62 2.34
C ALA A 80 2.57 5.97 3.41
N ASN A 81 2.00 5.30 4.42
CA ASN A 81 2.80 4.58 5.42
C ASN A 81 3.57 3.40 4.85
N LEU A 82 3.12 2.88 3.69
CA LEU A 82 3.74 1.77 2.97
C LEU A 82 4.60 2.26 1.80
N ALA A 83 4.17 3.29 1.09
CA ALA A 83 4.80 3.72 -0.17
C ALA A 83 5.77 4.90 -0.05
N CYS A 84 5.70 5.69 1.02
CA CYS A 84 6.68 6.76 1.27
C CYS A 84 7.96 6.14 1.85
N LYS A 85 9.14 6.46 1.30
CA LYS A 85 10.39 5.75 1.62
C LYS A 85 10.75 5.89 3.10
N SER A 86 10.65 7.09 3.65
CA SER A 86 10.92 7.40 5.06
C SER A 86 9.94 6.65 5.98
N LYS A 87 8.65 6.64 5.65
CA LYS A 87 7.63 5.96 6.45
C LYS A 87 7.80 4.45 6.40
N LEU A 88 8.07 3.89 5.22
CA LEU A 88 8.37 2.47 5.03
C LEU A 88 9.59 2.05 5.85
N ALA A 89 10.70 2.79 5.74
CA ALA A 89 11.92 2.53 6.51
C ALA A 89 11.66 2.52 8.01
N ARG A 90 10.94 3.52 8.53
CA ARG A 90 10.58 3.62 9.95
C ARG A 90 9.69 2.46 10.42
N ASN A 91 8.71 2.06 9.62
CA ASN A 91 7.80 0.95 9.96
C ASN A 91 8.54 -0.40 9.96
N LEU A 92 9.43 -0.63 9.01
CA LEU A 92 10.25 -1.84 8.93
C LEU A 92 11.29 -1.90 10.05
N GLU A 93 11.93 -0.78 10.37
CA GLU A 93 12.91 -0.70 11.47
C GLU A 93 12.22 -0.97 12.83
N ARG A 94 11.01 -0.44 13.03
CA ARG A 94 10.19 -0.80 14.20
C ARG A 94 9.94 -2.30 14.28
N MET A 95 9.51 -2.92 13.19
CA MET A 95 9.26 -4.36 13.18
C MET A 95 10.54 -5.19 13.35
N LYS A 96 11.68 -4.70 12.85
CA LYS A 96 12.99 -5.32 13.05
C LYS A 96 13.44 -5.26 14.51
N LYS A 97 13.14 -4.19 15.25
CA LYS A 97 13.40 -4.13 16.70
C LYS A 97 12.56 -5.16 17.47
N LEU A 98 11.30 -5.37 17.06
CA LEU A 98 10.41 -6.37 17.67
C LEU A 98 10.76 -7.81 17.26
N PHE A 99 11.17 -8.01 16.01
CA PHE A 99 11.44 -9.32 15.41
C PHE A 99 12.74 -9.32 14.57
N PRO A 100 13.92 -9.26 15.21
CA PRO A 100 15.20 -9.09 14.50
C PRO A 100 15.52 -10.19 13.48
N LEU A 101 15.14 -11.43 13.79
CA LEU A 101 15.37 -12.60 12.92
C LEU A 101 14.42 -12.63 11.70
N GLU A 102 13.31 -11.88 11.76
CA GLU A 102 12.23 -12.00 10.77
C GLU A 102 12.24 -10.86 9.76
N TYR A 103 12.81 -9.70 10.13
CA TYR A 103 12.88 -8.47 9.30
C TYR A 103 14.31 -8.16 8.81
N GLY A 104 15.11 -9.21 8.57
CA GLY A 104 16.46 -9.13 8.02
C GLY A 104 16.53 -8.96 6.48
N PHE A 105 15.42 -8.64 5.82
CA PHE A 105 15.27 -8.57 4.36
C PHE A 105 15.32 -7.14 3.80
N VAL A 106 15.71 -6.16 4.61
CA VAL A 106 15.83 -4.75 4.22
C VAL A 106 17.25 -4.32 4.54
N PRO A 107 17.99 -3.69 3.59
CA PRO A 107 19.31 -3.15 3.89
C PRO A 107 19.25 -2.10 5.01
N ARG A 108 20.35 -1.87 5.72
CA ARG A 108 20.39 -0.81 6.75
C ARG A 108 20.02 0.53 6.13
N THR A 109 19.12 1.24 6.79
CA THR A 109 18.46 2.42 6.23
C THR A 109 18.39 3.51 7.29
N TRP A 110 18.73 4.73 6.89
CA TRP A 110 18.75 5.94 7.71
C TRP A 110 17.87 7.00 7.06
N ILE A 111 17.07 7.69 7.86
CA ILE A 111 16.21 8.79 7.41
C ILE A 111 16.88 10.10 7.80
N LEU A 112 17.43 10.81 6.82
CA LEU A 112 18.13 12.08 7.04
C LEU A 112 17.13 13.25 6.98
N PRO A 113 17.29 14.29 7.81
CA PRO A 113 18.40 14.52 8.77
C PRO A 113 18.21 13.86 10.15
N PHE A 114 17.14 13.10 10.39
CA PHE A 114 16.79 12.57 11.71
C PHE A 114 17.82 11.56 12.26
N ASP A 115 18.35 10.71 11.37
CA ASP A 115 19.35 9.68 11.71
C ASP A 115 20.78 10.12 11.32
N GLN A 116 21.02 11.41 11.14
CA GLN A 116 22.30 11.96 10.65
C GLN A 116 23.48 11.53 11.52
N TYR A 117 23.33 11.55 12.85
CA TYR A 117 24.39 11.19 13.77
C TYR A 117 24.83 9.73 13.63
N ASP A 118 23.88 8.81 13.51
CA ASP A 118 24.16 7.38 13.32
C ASP A 118 24.71 7.11 11.92
N PHE A 119 24.17 7.77 10.89
CA PHE A 119 24.68 7.67 9.53
C PHE A 119 26.15 8.11 9.44
N GLN A 120 26.52 9.21 10.10
CA GLN A 120 27.88 9.73 10.14
C GLN A 120 28.90 8.75 10.74
N GLN A 121 28.50 7.83 11.61
CA GLN A 121 29.39 6.80 12.18
C GLN A 121 29.92 5.82 11.13
N ASN A 122 29.32 5.80 9.93
CA ASN A 122 29.78 4.94 8.83
C ASN A 122 30.91 5.56 7.99
N PHE A 123 31.35 6.77 8.34
CA PHE A 123 32.40 7.51 7.63
C PHE A 123 33.60 7.74 8.54
N ASN A 124 34.80 7.78 7.96
CA ASN A 124 36.02 8.12 8.68
C ASN A 124 36.08 9.63 8.99
N SER A 125 37.16 10.09 9.64
CA SER A 125 37.37 11.50 9.97
C SER A 125 37.43 12.44 8.74
N LYS A 126 37.72 11.90 7.55
CA LYS A 126 37.70 12.65 6.28
C LYS A 126 36.30 12.67 5.63
N GLY A 127 35.31 12.02 6.23
CA GLY A 127 33.96 11.91 5.67
C GLY A 127 33.85 10.88 4.54
N GLU A 128 34.75 9.90 4.47
CA GLU A 128 34.78 8.84 3.45
C GLU A 128 34.38 7.50 4.05
N SER A 129 33.74 6.63 3.27
CA SER A 129 33.35 5.29 3.68
C SER A 129 33.87 4.24 2.70
N GLN A 130 34.24 3.08 3.23
CA GLN A 130 34.49 1.87 2.43
C GLN A 130 33.19 1.24 1.92
N ARG A 131 32.06 1.57 2.57
CA ARG A 131 30.74 1.10 2.15
C ARG A 131 30.14 2.06 1.14
N THR A 132 29.31 1.51 0.25
CA THR A 132 28.56 2.30 -0.73
C THR A 132 27.14 2.49 -0.22
N PHE A 133 26.64 3.71 -0.29
CA PHE A 133 25.27 4.06 0.08
C PHE A 133 24.50 4.51 -1.15
N ILE A 134 23.24 4.11 -1.25
CA ILE A 134 22.29 4.66 -2.20
C ILE A 134 21.40 5.66 -1.46
N VAL A 135 21.36 6.90 -1.94
CA VAL A 135 20.59 7.99 -1.35
C VAL A 135 19.40 8.27 -2.24
N LYS A 136 18.21 8.31 -1.63
CA LYS A 136 16.93 8.43 -2.32
C LYS A 136 16.15 9.61 -1.71
N PRO A 137 15.72 10.61 -2.50
CA PRO A 137 14.81 11.63 -1.99
C PRO A 137 13.45 11.04 -1.65
N ASP A 138 12.87 11.47 -0.52
CA ASP A 138 11.62 10.89 -0.02
C ASP A 138 10.43 11.21 -0.93
N HIS A 139 10.42 12.41 -1.51
CA HIS A 139 9.33 12.94 -2.33
C HIS A 139 9.45 12.61 -3.84
N MET A 140 10.56 12.00 -4.29
CA MET A 140 10.80 11.70 -5.70
C MET A 140 10.55 10.23 -6.06
N CYS A 141 10.27 9.96 -7.34
CA CYS A 141 10.03 8.62 -7.88
C CYS A 141 10.76 8.42 -9.22
N GLN A 142 10.68 7.20 -9.80
CA GLN A 142 11.26 6.86 -11.11
C GLN A 142 12.78 6.98 -11.19
N GLY A 143 13.48 6.83 -10.06
CA GLY A 143 14.95 6.95 -10.00
C GLY A 143 15.47 8.39 -10.08
N ARG A 144 14.60 9.41 -10.04
CA ARG A 144 15.00 10.82 -10.03
C ARG A 144 15.63 11.20 -8.69
N GLY A 145 16.77 11.90 -8.75
CA GLY A 145 17.54 12.32 -7.58
C GLY A 145 18.20 11.17 -6.81
N VAL A 146 18.13 9.93 -7.32
CA VAL A 146 18.80 8.79 -6.72
C VAL A 146 20.26 8.75 -7.17
N PHE A 147 21.17 8.68 -6.21
CA PHE A 147 22.61 8.60 -6.48
C PHE A 147 23.30 7.65 -5.49
N LEU A 148 24.48 7.19 -5.88
CA LEU A 148 25.37 6.41 -5.02
C LEU A 148 26.44 7.33 -4.45
N THR A 149 26.87 7.06 -3.22
CA THR A 149 27.94 7.83 -2.60
C THR A 149 28.76 6.98 -1.63
N ARG A 150 30.01 7.39 -1.47
CA ARG A 150 30.94 6.97 -0.42
C ARG A 150 31.41 8.14 0.43
N THR A 151 30.88 9.34 0.19
CA THR A 151 31.37 10.59 0.78
C THR A 151 30.24 11.37 1.41
N LEU A 152 30.41 11.77 2.66
CA LEU A 152 29.42 12.53 3.41
C LEU A 152 29.15 13.92 2.81
N ALA A 153 30.14 14.51 2.12
CA ALA A 153 30.04 15.82 1.50
C ALA A 153 28.99 15.90 0.38
N GLN A 154 28.67 14.78 -0.27
CA GLN A 154 27.68 14.70 -1.35
C GLN A 154 26.24 14.66 -0.85
N ILE A 155 26.01 14.56 0.47
CA ILE A 155 24.66 14.47 1.04
C ILE A 155 24.02 15.88 1.08
N PRO A 156 22.93 16.11 0.32
CA PRO A 156 22.22 17.39 0.33
C PRO A 156 21.69 17.74 1.71
N ARG A 157 21.76 19.02 2.08
CA ARG A 157 21.15 19.55 3.30
C ARG A 157 19.77 20.12 2.98
N GLY A 158 18.83 19.98 3.92
CA GLY A 158 17.51 20.62 3.85
C GLY A 158 16.37 19.74 3.31
N ASP A 159 16.69 18.64 2.63
CA ASP A 159 15.70 17.66 2.17
C ASP A 159 15.60 16.45 3.10
N VAL A 160 14.41 15.83 3.15
CA VAL A 160 14.25 14.50 3.75
C VAL A 160 14.73 13.45 2.75
N LEU A 161 15.78 12.73 3.14
CA LEU A 161 16.43 11.72 2.33
C LEU A 161 16.38 10.37 3.04
N VAL A 162 16.38 9.30 2.26
CA VAL A 162 16.59 7.95 2.75
C VAL A 162 17.93 7.47 2.22
N ALA A 163 18.91 7.38 3.12
CA ALA A 163 20.21 6.77 2.84
C ALA A 163 20.13 5.29 3.20
N GLN A 164 20.56 4.42 2.29
CA GLN A 164 20.45 2.97 2.47
C GLN A 164 21.75 2.30 2.04
N GLU A 165 22.19 1.29 2.79
CA GLU A 165 23.33 0.46 2.42
C GLU A 165 23.07 -0.21 1.06
N TYR A 166 23.99 -0.05 0.12
CA TYR A 166 23.83 -0.56 -1.23
C TYR A 166 24.18 -2.05 -1.30
N VAL A 167 23.29 -2.85 -1.90
CA VAL A 167 23.55 -4.27 -2.16
C VAL A 167 24.54 -4.39 -3.32
N ALA A 168 25.82 -4.52 -2.97
CA ALA A 168 26.92 -4.43 -3.92
C ALA A 168 27.17 -5.69 -4.77
N ARG A 169 26.64 -6.84 -4.36
CA ARG A 169 26.79 -8.13 -5.07
C ARG A 169 25.42 -8.74 -5.39
N PRO A 170 24.67 -8.13 -6.34
CA PRO A 170 23.40 -8.67 -6.81
C PRO A 170 23.62 -9.94 -7.62
N LEU A 171 22.60 -10.80 -7.70
CA LEU A 171 22.52 -11.79 -8.77
C LEU A 171 22.44 -11.07 -10.12
N LEU A 172 23.12 -11.61 -11.14
CA LEU A 172 23.20 -11.01 -12.47
C LEU A 172 22.51 -11.89 -13.52
N ILE A 173 21.95 -11.24 -14.54
CA ILE A 173 21.46 -11.86 -15.77
C ILE A 173 22.25 -11.23 -16.91
N ASP A 174 22.98 -12.05 -17.68
CA ASP A 174 23.80 -11.58 -18.81
C ASP A 174 24.73 -10.42 -18.40
N ASP A 175 25.41 -10.63 -17.26
CA ASP A 175 26.31 -9.69 -16.55
C ASP A 175 25.66 -8.37 -16.11
N LYS A 176 24.34 -8.24 -16.22
CA LYS A 176 23.60 -7.02 -15.87
C LYS A 176 22.82 -7.20 -14.58
N LYS A 177 22.78 -6.13 -13.78
CA LYS A 177 21.94 -6.04 -12.59
C LYS A 177 20.47 -6.02 -13.00
N PHE A 178 19.60 -6.64 -12.21
CA PHE A 178 18.16 -6.59 -12.41
C PHE A 178 17.42 -6.43 -11.08
N ASP A 179 16.14 -6.09 -11.16
CA ASP A 179 15.21 -6.27 -10.05
C ASP A 179 13.89 -6.91 -10.50
N LEU A 180 13.11 -7.34 -9.51
CA LEU A 180 11.83 -7.99 -9.70
C LEU A 180 10.72 -7.06 -9.25
N ARG A 181 9.79 -6.77 -10.16
CA ARG A 181 8.50 -6.17 -9.86
C ARG A 181 7.48 -7.26 -9.59
N ILE A 182 7.13 -7.42 -8.32
CA ILE A 182 6.12 -8.35 -7.85
C ILE A 182 4.80 -7.61 -7.60
N TYR A 183 3.68 -8.17 -8.04
CA TYR A 183 2.36 -7.58 -7.81
C TYR A 183 1.66 -8.23 -6.62
N VAL A 184 1.20 -7.41 -5.67
CA VAL A 184 0.53 -7.86 -4.44
C VAL A 184 -0.82 -7.15 -4.31
N LEU A 185 -1.90 -7.92 -4.20
CA LEU A 185 -3.25 -7.42 -4.05
C LEU A 185 -3.70 -7.54 -2.59
N VAL A 186 -4.01 -6.40 -1.98
CA VAL A 186 -4.68 -6.32 -0.67
C VAL A 186 -6.16 -6.04 -0.92
N THR A 187 -7.03 -6.97 -0.55
CA THR A 187 -8.49 -6.84 -0.81
C THR A 187 -9.29 -6.43 0.42
N SER A 188 -8.64 -6.37 1.58
CA SER A 188 -9.19 -5.90 2.85
C SER A 188 -8.06 -5.73 3.85
N CYS A 189 -8.13 -4.70 4.71
CA CYS A 189 -7.20 -4.49 5.82
C CYS A 189 -7.77 -4.93 7.18
N SER A 190 -9.07 -5.24 7.28
CA SER A 190 -9.76 -5.66 8.50
C SER A 190 -11.06 -6.43 8.17
N PRO A 191 -11.06 -7.78 8.15
CA PRO A 191 -9.91 -8.67 8.35
C PRO A 191 -8.90 -8.55 7.19
N LEU A 192 -7.61 -8.71 7.47
CA LEU A 192 -6.56 -8.61 6.45
C LEU A 192 -6.70 -9.75 5.42
N ARG A 193 -6.64 -9.42 4.13
CA ARG A 193 -6.61 -10.39 3.02
C ARG A 193 -5.62 -9.97 1.96
N VAL A 194 -4.60 -10.80 1.72
CA VAL A 194 -3.47 -10.50 0.84
C VAL A 194 -3.25 -11.63 -0.15
N TYR A 195 -3.02 -11.26 -1.41
CA TYR A 195 -2.72 -12.17 -2.53
C TYR A 195 -1.46 -11.71 -3.24
N ILE A 196 -0.62 -12.65 -3.68
CA ILE A 196 0.53 -12.40 -4.55
C ILE A 196 0.22 -12.91 -5.95
N PHE A 197 0.60 -12.16 -6.99
CA PHE A 197 0.49 -12.61 -8.37
C PHE A 197 1.73 -13.44 -8.74
N LYS A 198 1.56 -14.62 -9.32
CA LYS A 198 2.63 -15.56 -9.69
C LYS A 198 3.53 -15.07 -10.83
N ASP A 199 3.13 -14.00 -11.50
CA ASP A 199 3.94 -13.35 -12.53
C ASP A 199 4.24 -11.90 -12.15
N GLY A 200 5.06 -11.24 -12.96
CA GLY A 200 5.60 -9.93 -12.69
C GLY A 200 6.55 -9.50 -13.80
N LEU A 201 7.39 -8.52 -13.50
CA LEU A 201 8.37 -8.03 -14.47
C LEU A 201 9.77 -8.11 -13.88
N VAL A 202 10.70 -8.68 -14.64
CA VAL A 202 12.14 -8.56 -14.41
C VAL A 202 12.59 -7.32 -15.17
N ARG A 203 13.25 -6.37 -14.50
CA ARG A 203 13.78 -5.16 -15.15
C ARG A 203 15.28 -5.19 -15.07
N ILE A 204 15.90 -5.31 -16.23
CA ILE A 204 17.35 -5.49 -16.37
C ILE A 204 17.97 -4.13 -16.73
N CYS A 205 19.12 -3.84 -16.10
CA CYS A 205 19.97 -2.72 -16.46
C CYS A 205 20.47 -2.84 -17.91
N THR A 206 20.94 -1.74 -18.49
CA THR A 206 21.38 -1.70 -19.91
C THR A 206 22.89 -1.64 -20.08
N ALA A 207 23.62 -1.58 -18.97
CA ALA A 207 25.07 -1.68 -18.92
C ALA A 207 25.50 -2.80 -17.97
N ASP A 208 26.62 -3.43 -18.29
CA ASP A 208 27.19 -4.53 -17.50
C ASP A 208 27.52 -4.05 -16.09
N TYR A 209 27.28 -4.92 -15.12
CA TYR A 209 27.42 -4.59 -13.73
C TYR A 209 28.86 -4.73 -13.27
N VAL A 210 29.40 -3.64 -12.74
CA VAL A 210 30.65 -3.64 -11.99
C VAL A 210 30.35 -3.28 -10.55
N VAL A 211 31.01 -3.93 -9.59
CA VAL A 211 30.90 -3.56 -8.18
C VAL A 211 31.22 -2.08 -8.00
N PRO A 212 30.44 -1.32 -7.20
CA PRO A 212 30.69 0.10 -7.03
C PRO A 212 32.15 0.40 -6.65
N ASN A 213 32.74 1.39 -7.28
CA ASN A 213 34.07 1.93 -7.04
C ASN A 213 34.04 3.45 -7.32
N ALA A 214 35.14 4.17 -7.12
CA ALA A 214 35.14 5.63 -7.27
C ALA A 214 34.79 6.12 -8.69
N GLU A 215 35.03 5.31 -9.72
CA GLU A 215 34.87 5.67 -11.13
C GLU A 215 33.46 5.41 -11.66
N ASN A 216 32.71 4.47 -11.06
CA ASN A 216 31.41 4.05 -11.59
C ASN A 216 30.18 4.47 -10.78
N LEU A 217 30.32 5.18 -9.65
CA LEU A 217 29.17 5.60 -8.82
C LEU A 217 28.12 6.42 -9.59
N GLU A 218 28.56 7.18 -10.59
CA GLU A 218 27.70 8.02 -11.43
C GLU A 218 27.08 7.27 -12.61
N HIS A 219 27.49 6.03 -12.88
CA HIS A 219 27.01 5.21 -14.00
C HIS A 219 25.64 4.61 -13.70
N ARG A 220 24.60 5.44 -13.86
CA ARG A 220 23.21 5.10 -13.50
C ARG A 220 22.67 3.87 -14.22
N PHE A 221 23.06 3.62 -15.47
CA PHE A 221 22.51 2.52 -16.29
C PHE A 221 22.94 1.12 -15.84
N MET A 222 24.00 0.98 -15.04
CA MET A 222 24.39 -0.31 -14.43
C MET A 222 23.84 -0.48 -13.00
N HIS A 223 23.60 0.63 -12.30
CA HIS A 223 23.24 0.60 -10.88
C HIS A 223 21.73 0.76 -10.60
N LEU A 224 20.99 1.43 -11.49
CA LEU A 224 19.54 1.69 -11.33
C LEU A 224 18.75 0.88 -12.35
N THR A 225 17.90 -0.02 -11.86
CA THR A 225 17.07 -0.97 -12.64
C THR A 225 15.77 -0.34 -13.16
N ASN A 226 15.45 0.90 -12.76
CA ASN A 226 14.19 1.54 -13.12
C ASN A 226 14.05 1.64 -14.66
N TYR A 227 12.91 1.16 -15.19
CA TYR A 227 12.57 1.29 -16.61
C TYR A 227 12.64 2.74 -17.11
N ALA A 228 12.18 3.70 -16.30
CA ALA A 228 12.22 5.13 -16.66
C ALA A 228 13.63 5.69 -16.86
N VAL A 229 14.66 5.04 -16.28
CA VAL A 229 16.07 5.38 -16.50
C VAL A 229 16.56 4.64 -17.74
N ASN A 230 16.44 3.30 -17.75
CA ASN A 230 17.04 2.47 -18.79
C ASN A 230 16.40 2.60 -20.18
N LYS A 231 15.12 2.98 -20.29
CA LYS A 231 14.46 3.16 -21.60
C LYS A 231 15.09 4.25 -22.48
N HIS A 232 15.90 5.12 -21.88
CA HIS A 232 16.63 6.19 -22.57
C HIS A 232 18.06 5.79 -22.92
N SER A 233 18.49 4.60 -22.53
CA SER A 233 19.79 4.05 -22.93
C SER A 233 19.74 3.56 -24.37
N ASN A 234 20.80 3.79 -25.14
CA ASN A 234 20.94 3.27 -26.50
C ASN A 234 20.97 1.73 -26.52
N ASN A 235 21.33 1.10 -25.40
CA ASN A 235 21.40 -0.34 -25.24
C ASN A 235 20.09 -0.96 -24.73
N PHE A 236 18.99 -0.21 -24.72
CA PHE A 236 17.71 -0.74 -24.29
C PHE A 236 17.11 -1.67 -25.34
N GLU A 237 17.07 -2.95 -25.03
CA GLU A 237 16.52 -3.97 -25.92
C GLU A 237 15.01 -4.12 -25.66
N VAL A 238 14.22 -3.63 -26.61
CA VAL A 238 12.77 -3.84 -26.63
C VAL A 238 12.47 -5.24 -27.13
N ASN A 239 11.56 -5.94 -26.46
CA ASN A 239 11.09 -7.27 -26.87
C ASN A 239 10.36 -7.14 -28.22
N ARG A 240 11.06 -7.41 -29.33
CA ARG A 240 10.55 -7.39 -30.71
C ARG A 240 10.63 -8.83 -31.25
N GLY A 241 9.58 -9.62 -31.06
CA GLY A 241 9.55 -11.03 -31.50
C GLY A 241 8.29 -11.77 -31.04
N GLY A 242 8.09 -13.01 -31.49
CA GLY A 242 6.99 -13.89 -31.04
C GLY A 242 7.23 -14.54 -29.68
N ASP A 243 8.49 -14.75 -29.30
CA ASP A 243 8.90 -15.18 -27.95
C ASP A 243 9.27 -13.97 -27.09
N THR A 244 8.23 -13.34 -26.53
CA THR A 244 8.33 -12.04 -25.85
C THR A 244 8.67 -12.13 -24.37
N GLU A 245 8.73 -13.34 -23.79
CA GLU A 245 8.83 -13.52 -22.34
C GLU A 245 10.26 -13.56 -21.81
N GLY A 246 11.20 -14.07 -22.60
CA GLY A 246 12.59 -14.31 -22.18
C GLY A 246 13.67 -13.43 -22.80
N THR A 247 13.31 -12.47 -23.66
CA THR A 247 14.25 -11.64 -24.41
C THR A 247 14.18 -10.17 -24.00
N GLY A 248 15.24 -9.40 -24.28
CA GLY A 248 15.30 -7.96 -24.05
C GLY A 248 15.57 -7.55 -22.60
N SER A 249 15.55 -6.23 -22.36
CA SER A 249 15.84 -5.61 -21.05
C SER A 249 14.65 -5.67 -20.07
N LYS A 250 13.54 -6.29 -20.48
CA LYS A 250 12.37 -6.58 -19.65
C LYS A 250 11.92 -8.02 -19.92
N ARG A 251 11.78 -8.83 -18.88
CA ARG A 251 11.36 -10.25 -19.00
C ARG A 251 10.22 -10.57 -18.05
N SER A 252 9.48 -11.66 -18.28
CA SER A 252 8.43 -12.09 -17.34
C SER A 252 9.06 -12.70 -16.08
N LEU A 253 8.34 -12.63 -14.95
CA LEU A 253 8.79 -13.29 -13.73
C LEU A 253 8.67 -14.82 -13.86
N LYS A 254 7.68 -15.30 -14.60
CA LYS A 254 7.56 -16.72 -14.98
C LYS A 254 8.83 -17.21 -15.68
N TRP A 255 9.30 -16.48 -16.69
CA TRP A 255 10.56 -16.79 -17.37
C TRP A 255 11.73 -16.84 -16.39
N PHE A 256 11.84 -15.85 -15.48
CA PHE A 256 12.93 -15.82 -14.50
C PHE A 256 12.99 -17.04 -13.61
N PHE A 257 11.84 -17.53 -13.14
CA PHE A 257 11.79 -18.75 -12.33
C PHE A 257 12.08 -20.01 -13.16
N THR A 258 11.75 -20.04 -14.45
CA THR A 258 12.18 -21.11 -15.36
C THR A 258 13.70 -21.08 -15.54
N TRP A 259 14.27 -19.92 -15.84
CA TRP A 259 15.73 -19.71 -15.96
C TRP A 259 16.49 -20.06 -14.68
N LEU A 260 15.93 -19.78 -13.49
CA LEU A 260 16.52 -20.22 -12.22
C LEU A 260 16.50 -21.75 -12.08
N ARG A 261 15.44 -22.43 -12.50
CA ARG A 261 15.32 -23.90 -12.42
C ARG A 261 16.27 -24.62 -13.38
N GLU A 262 16.67 -23.99 -14.47
CA GLU A 262 17.71 -24.49 -15.36
C GLU A 262 19.10 -24.47 -14.70
N LYS A 263 19.32 -23.55 -13.75
CA LYS A 263 20.63 -23.32 -13.10
C LYS A 263 20.74 -23.87 -11.68
N LEU A 264 19.61 -24.07 -11.00
CA LEU A 264 19.54 -24.42 -9.60
C LEU A 264 18.50 -25.53 -9.34
N PRO A 265 18.70 -26.37 -8.31
CA PRO A 265 17.70 -27.34 -7.88
C PRO A 265 16.35 -26.69 -7.58
N SER A 266 15.25 -27.34 -7.98
CA SER A 266 13.89 -26.79 -7.84
C SER A 266 13.54 -26.38 -6.41
N GLU A 267 13.99 -27.15 -5.41
CA GLU A 267 13.78 -26.83 -3.98
C GLU A 267 14.37 -25.47 -3.58
N LYS A 268 15.54 -25.12 -4.12
CA LYS A 268 16.16 -23.81 -3.84
C LYS A 268 15.35 -22.69 -4.48
N VAL A 269 14.85 -22.92 -5.70
CA VAL A 269 14.04 -21.95 -6.44
C VAL A 269 12.71 -21.69 -5.75
N ASP A 270 12.05 -22.76 -5.29
CA ASP A 270 10.79 -22.65 -4.56
C ASP A 270 10.99 -21.93 -3.22
N LYS A 271 12.12 -22.18 -2.53
CA LYS A 271 12.51 -21.42 -1.33
C LYS A 271 12.70 -19.93 -1.60
N ILE A 272 13.25 -19.53 -2.75
CA ILE A 272 13.36 -18.10 -3.12
C ILE A 272 11.96 -17.50 -3.28
N TRP A 273 11.03 -18.20 -3.94
CA TRP A 273 9.65 -17.74 -4.09
C TRP A 273 8.92 -17.62 -2.75
N ASP A 274 9.11 -18.58 -1.85
CA ASP A 274 8.55 -18.55 -0.49
C ASP A 274 9.10 -17.36 0.30
N GLN A 275 10.41 -17.09 0.20
CA GLN A 275 11.02 -15.92 0.82
C GLN A 275 10.47 -14.62 0.24
N ILE A 276 10.31 -14.51 -1.08
CA ILE A 276 9.69 -13.34 -1.73
C ILE A 276 8.25 -13.13 -1.24
N SER A 277 7.48 -14.20 -1.13
CA SER A 277 6.10 -14.17 -0.62
C SER A 277 6.06 -13.72 0.85
N ASP A 278 6.96 -14.24 1.68
CA ASP A 278 7.09 -13.89 3.09
C ASP A 278 7.50 -12.42 3.31
N ILE A 279 8.47 -11.89 2.56
CA ILE A 279 8.84 -10.47 2.67
C ILE A 279 7.71 -9.56 2.22
N CYS A 280 6.96 -9.93 1.17
CA CYS A 280 5.80 -9.15 0.71
C CYS A 280 4.72 -9.08 1.80
N LEU A 281 4.41 -10.21 2.43
CA LEU A 281 3.45 -10.27 3.51
C LEU A 281 3.93 -9.47 4.73
N LYS A 282 5.13 -9.74 5.24
CA LYS A 282 5.70 -9.04 6.41
C LYS A 282 5.75 -7.52 6.21
N THR A 283 6.02 -7.07 5.00
CA THR A 283 5.97 -5.64 4.65
C THR A 283 4.57 -5.06 4.87
N ILE A 284 3.51 -5.77 4.49
CA ILE A 284 2.12 -5.37 4.75
C ILE A 284 1.77 -5.47 6.24
N LEU A 285 2.22 -6.52 6.93
CA LEU A 285 2.01 -6.68 8.38
C LEU A 285 2.61 -5.51 9.16
N SER A 286 3.75 -4.97 8.71
CA SER A 286 4.41 -3.83 9.36
C SER A 286 3.56 -2.56 9.44
N VAL A 287 2.55 -2.41 8.56
CA VAL A 287 1.66 -1.25 8.50
C VAL A 287 0.20 -1.58 8.81
N GLN A 288 -0.17 -2.85 8.88
CA GLN A 288 -1.57 -3.28 8.97
C GLN A 288 -2.34 -2.61 10.12
N PRO A 289 -1.81 -2.50 11.36
CA PRO A 289 -2.56 -1.85 12.44
C PRO A 289 -2.88 -0.39 12.15
N THR A 290 -1.88 0.38 11.67
CA THR A 290 -2.04 1.78 11.29
C THR A 290 -3.02 1.92 10.12
N LEU A 291 -2.88 1.07 9.11
CA LEU A 291 -3.76 1.05 7.94
C LEU A 291 -5.22 0.75 8.33
N ALA A 292 -5.43 -0.21 9.22
CA ALA A 292 -6.75 -0.57 9.72
C ALA A 292 -7.37 0.57 10.56
N GLN A 293 -6.57 1.26 11.37
CA GLN A 293 -7.02 2.43 12.11
C GLN A 293 -7.41 3.58 11.16
N GLU A 294 -6.57 3.94 10.20
CA GLU A 294 -6.87 5.00 9.23
C GLU A 294 -8.11 4.67 8.37
N TYR A 295 -8.25 3.40 7.96
CA TYR A 295 -9.45 2.91 7.27
C TYR A 295 -10.70 3.06 8.14
N ARG A 296 -10.65 2.64 9.42
CA ARG A 296 -11.76 2.79 10.37
C ARG A 296 -12.14 4.24 10.60
N SER A 297 -11.16 5.12 10.78
CA SER A 297 -11.40 6.55 10.98
C SER A 297 -12.01 7.20 9.74
N THR A 298 -11.51 6.88 8.55
CA THR A 298 -12.01 7.45 7.28
C THR A 298 -13.45 7.03 6.99
N PHE A 299 -13.78 5.77 7.24
CA PHE A 299 -15.11 5.21 6.94
C PHE A 299 -16.00 5.07 8.19
N ALA A 300 -15.66 5.74 9.29
CA ALA A 300 -16.37 5.66 10.57
C ALA A 300 -17.86 6.00 10.44
N LYS A 301 -18.21 6.96 9.56
CA LYS A 301 -19.59 7.35 9.25
C LYS A 301 -20.48 6.17 8.80
N TYR A 302 -19.89 5.13 8.22
CA TYR A 302 -20.58 3.94 7.74
C TYR A 302 -20.37 2.71 8.62
N MET A 303 -19.36 2.74 9.50
CA MET A 303 -18.99 1.63 10.38
C MET A 303 -19.51 1.77 11.83
N ARG A 304 -20.27 2.82 12.16
CA ARG A 304 -20.91 2.94 13.49
C ARG A 304 -21.87 1.76 13.72
N ARG A 305 -21.37 0.77 14.48
CA ARG A 305 -22.19 -0.21 15.17
C ARG A 305 -23.16 0.53 16.10
N PRO A 306 -24.41 0.05 16.27
CA PRO A 306 -25.29 0.60 17.30
C PRO A 306 -24.59 0.51 18.66
N ASN A 307 -24.80 1.54 19.47
CA ASN A 307 -24.15 1.73 20.76
C ASN A 307 -24.15 0.46 21.63
N SER A 308 -23.01 0.29 22.28
CA SER A 308 -22.75 -0.50 23.47
C SER A 308 -23.82 -0.32 24.54
N ALA A 309 -24.87 -1.14 24.53
CA ALA A 309 -25.78 -1.30 25.66
C ALA A 309 -26.29 -2.75 25.86
N SER A 310 -25.92 -3.71 25.01
CA SER A 310 -26.13 -5.14 25.30
C SER A 310 -24.79 -5.86 25.31
N ARG A 311 -24.19 -5.98 26.49
CA ARG A 311 -23.12 -6.95 26.79
C ARG A 311 -23.77 -8.28 27.18
N SER A 312 -24.59 -8.83 26.31
CA SER A 312 -24.97 -10.23 26.35
C SER A 312 -25.63 -10.60 25.03
N VAL A 313 -25.56 -11.89 24.70
CA VAL A 313 -26.13 -12.59 23.55
C VAL A 313 -25.15 -12.88 22.39
N SER A 314 -24.69 -14.14 22.46
CA SER A 314 -24.32 -15.06 21.38
C SER A 314 -23.15 -14.72 20.45
N GLN A 315 -22.06 -15.49 20.63
CA GLN A 315 -20.97 -15.68 19.69
C GLN A 315 -21.30 -16.63 18.51
N ASN A 316 -22.57 -16.96 18.25
CA ASN A 316 -22.93 -17.86 17.15
C ASN A 316 -23.94 -17.21 16.21
N THR A 317 -23.46 -16.42 15.24
CA THR A 317 -24.01 -16.30 13.87
C THR A 317 -22.91 -15.73 12.95
N GLY A 318 -22.82 -16.25 11.73
CA GLY A 318 -21.72 -16.01 10.79
C GLY A 318 -21.34 -14.53 10.60
N SER A 319 -20.04 -14.29 10.72
CA SER A 319 -19.31 -13.08 10.33
C SER A 319 -19.98 -12.26 9.20
N SER A 320 -20.71 -11.21 9.54
CA SER A 320 -21.10 -10.16 8.60
C SER A 320 -20.32 -8.87 8.89
N THR A 321 -18.98 -8.97 8.83
CA THR A 321 -18.18 -7.76 8.62
C THR A 321 -18.50 -7.23 7.21
N PRO A 322 -18.89 -5.95 7.06
CA PRO A 322 -19.21 -5.42 5.75
C PRO A 322 -17.99 -5.54 4.82
N PRO A 323 -18.20 -5.88 3.53
CA PRO A 323 -17.11 -6.04 2.59
C PRO A 323 -16.31 -4.74 2.48
N SER A 324 -14.98 -4.84 2.39
CA SER A 324 -14.14 -3.65 2.33
C SER A 324 -14.47 -2.79 1.10
N CYS A 325 -14.56 -1.48 1.32
CA CYS A 325 -14.71 -0.45 0.29
C CYS A 325 -13.36 -0.12 -0.38
N SER A 326 -12.25 -0.66 0.15
CA SER A 326 -10.91 -0.43 -0.38
C SER A 326 -10.26 -1.75 -0.78
N PHE A 327 -9.50 -1.69 -1.87
CA PHE A 327 -8.50 -2.68 -2.23
C PHE A 327 -7.25 -1.93 -2.69
N ALA A 328 -6.12 -2.60 -2.84
CA ALA A 328 -4.93 -1.96 -3.39
C ALA A 328 -4.07 -3.00 -4.13
N LEU A 329 -3.68 -2.64 -5.35
CA LEU A 329 -2.75 -3.41 -6.15
C LEU A 329 -1.38 -2.74 -6.08
N LEU A 330 -0.48 -3.36 -5.32
CA LEU A 330 0.85 -2.85 -5.00
C LEU A 330 1.90 -3.43 -5.94
N GLY A 331 2.88 -2.63 -6.33
CA GLY A 331 4.12 -3.11 -6.95
C GLY A 331 5.24 -3.15 -5.93
N MET A 332 5.69 -4.33 -5.54
CA MET A 332 6.84 -4.53 -4.65
C MET A 332 8.10 -4.68 -5.52
N ASP A 333 9.16 -3.94 -5.18
CA ASP A 333 10.43 -4.01 -5.90
C ASP A 333 11.41 -4.82 -5.04
N VAL A 334 11.87 -5.95 -5.58
CA VAL A 334 12.73 -6.91 -4.88
C VAL A 334 14.02 -7.14 -5.66
N LEU A 335 15.16 -7.14 -4.96
CA LEU A 335 16.47 -7.49 -5.50
C LEU A 335 16.91 -8.84 -4.93
N ILE A 336 17.54 -9.68 -5.74
CA ILE A 336 18.15 -10.93 -5.27
C ILE A 336 19.68 -10.74 -5.27
N ASP A 337 20.35 -11.11 -4.19
CA ASP A 337 21.82 -11.10 -4.13
C ASP A 337 22.45 -12.38 -4.67
N GLU A 338 23.77 -12.39 -4.83
CA GLU A 338 24.52 -13.56 -5.32
C GLU A 338 24.37 -14.80 -4.40
N GLN A 339 23.98 -14.60 -3.13
CA GLN A 339 23.65 -15.68 -2.18
C GLN A 339 22.18 -16.13 -2.26
N LEU A 340 21.44 -15.67 -3.27
CA LEU A 340 20.04 -15.97 -3.52
C LEU A 340 19.09 -15.44 -2.43
N LYS A 341 19.52 -14.44 -1.64
CA LYS A 341 18.67 -13.80 -0.65
C LYS A 341 17.89 -12.64 -1.28
N PRO A 342 16.55 -12.61 -1.13
CA PRO A 342 15.75 -11.49 -1.59
C PRO A 342 15.78 -10.30 -0.60
N TRP A 343 15.86 -9.10 -1.15
CA TRP A 343 15.89 -7.82 -0.46
C TRP A 343 14.76 -6.92 -0.96
N LEU A 344 13.96 -6.38 -0.05
CA LEU A 344 12.95 -5.37 -0.40
C LEU A 344 13.63 -4.02 -0.67
N LEU A 345 13.34 -3.42 -1.82
CA LEU A 345 13.83 -2.10 -2.20
C LEU A 345 12.84 -0.97 -1.94
N GLU A 346 11.59 -1.14 -2.39
CA GLU A 346 10.51 -0.16 -2.25
C GLU A 346 9.12 -0.78 -2.48
N VAL A 347 8.07 -0.05 -2.09
CA VAL A 347 6.67 -0.39 -2.38
C VAL A 347 6.01 0.73 -3.15
N ASN A 348 5.44 0.40 -4.30
CA ASN A 348 4.73 1.31 -5.18
C ASN A 348 3.22 1.10 -5.04
N HIS A 349 2.51 2.09 -4.48
CA HIS A 349 1.04 2.07 -4.40
C HIS A 349 0.33 2.55 -5.66
N LEU A 350 1.08 3.13 -6.60
CA LEU A 350 0.64 3.53 -7.93
C LEU A 350 1.61 2.92 -8.97
N PRO A 351 1.69 1.58 -9.08
CA PRO A 351 2.55 0.97 -10.08
C PRO A 351 2.09 1.36 -11.49
N SER A 352 3.03 1.43 -12.44
CA SER A 352 2.66 1.69 -13.83
C SER A 352 1.96 0.47 -14.44
N PHE A 353 0.76 0.71 -14.99
CA PHE A 353 0.05 -0.24 -15.84
C PHE A 353 0.13 0.13 -17.33
N GLY A 354 1.08 0.99 -17.72
CA GLY A 354 1.36 1.29 -19.12
C GLY A 354 1.82 0.01 -19.84
N CYS A 355 1.32 -0.23 -21.05
CA CYS A 355 1.64 -1.43 -21.81
C CYS A 355 2.32 -1.04 -23.12
N ASP A 356 3.63 -0.83 -23.05
CA ASP A 356 4.46 -0.36 -24.17
C ASP A 356 4.92 -1.55 -25.06
N SER A 357 4.93 -2.77 -24.50
CA SER A 357 5.26 -4.02 -25.23
C SER A 357 4.22 -5.12 -25.03
N GLN A 358 4.26 -6.14 -25.89
CA GLN A 358 3.39 -7.33 -25.77
C GLN A 358 3.59 -8.07 -24.43
N LEU A 359 4.81 -8.10 -23.90
CA LEU A 359 5.10 -8.61 -22.56
C LEU A 359 4.34 -7.85 -21.47
N ASP A 360 4.26 -6.52 -21.56
CA ASP A 360 3.47 -5.77 -20.58
C ASP A 360 2.00 -6.17 -20.61
N TRP A 361 1.44 -6.41 -21.80
CA TRP A 361 0.07 -6.90 -21.97
C TRP A 361 -0.11 -8.31 -21.40
N SER A 362 0.79 -9.24 -21.70
CA SER A 362 0.68 -10.64 -21.24
C SER A 362 0.70 -10.76 -19.71
N VAL A 363 1.39 -9.86 -19.01
CA VAL A 363 1.43 -9.84 -17.54
C VAL A 363 0.27 -9.01 -16.96
N LYS A 364 0.04 -7.79 -17.47
CA LYS A 364 -0.87 -6.83 -16.82
C LYS A 364 -2.34 -7.07 -17.14
N GLU A 365 -2.68 -7.60 -18.31
CA GLU A 365 -4.07 -7.90 -18.65
C GLU A 365 -4.65 -8.99 -17.73
N PRO A 366 -3.99 -10.16 -17.53
CA PRO A 366 -4.43 -11.15 -16.56
C PRO A 366 -4.40 -10.64 -15.11
N LEU A 367 -3.41 -9.82 -14.75
CA LEU A 367 -3.32 -9.19 -13.42
C LEU A 367 -4.57 -8.37 -13.08
N ILE A 368 -4.98 -7.47 -13.99
CA ILE A 368 -6.14 -6.61 -13.79
C ILE A 368 -7.44 -7.42 -13.86
N SER A 369 -7.50 -8.38 -14.79
CA SER A 369 -8.63 -9.30 -14.92
C SER A 369 -8.86 -10.07 -13.61
N GLN A 370 -7.89 -10.85 -13.14
CA GLN A 370 -8.06 -11.64 -11.92
C GLN A 370 -8.23 -10.76 -10.66
N THR A 371 -7.70 -9.53 -10.66
CA THR A 371 -8.02 -8.55 -9.60
C THR A 371 -9.53 -8.30 -9.53
N PHE A 372 -10.17 -8.01 -10.66
CA PHE A 372 -11.62 -7.79 -10.71
C PHE A 372 -12.43 -9.03 -10.32
N ASP A 373 -11.94 -10.24 -10.62
CA ASP A 373 -12.58 -11.49 -10.18
C ASP A 373 -12.56 -11.63 -8.64
N LEU A 374 -11.42 -11.31 -8.02
CA LEU A 374 -11.25 -11.34 -6.56
C LEU A 374 -12.06 -10.27 -5.82
N LEU A 375 -12.40 -9.16 -6.48
CA LEU A 375 -13.26 -8.12 -5.89
C LEU A 375 -14.73 -8.55 -5.80
N ASN A 376 -15.16 -9.50 -6.64
CA ASN A 376 -16.51 -10.06 -6.69
C ASN A 376 -17.62 -8.98 -6.69
N VAL A 377 -17.50 -8.04 -7.64
CA VAL A 377 -18.42 -6.89 -7.81
C VAL A 377 -19.62 -7.28 -8.66
N SER A 378 -20.81 -6.85 -8.27
CA SER A 378 -22.07 -7.14 -8.98
C SER A 378 -22.82 -5.88 -9.38
N SER A 379 -23.56 -5.94 -10.49
CA SER A 379 -24.43 -4.85 -10.92
C SER A 379 -25.56 -4.54 -9.92
N THR A 380 -25.84 -5.47 -9.01
CA THR A 380 -26.85 -5.35 -7.94
C THR A 380 -26.31 -4.83 -6.61
N ASP A 381 -25.02 -4.49 -6.48
CA ASP A 381 -24.41 -4.07 -5.21
C ASP A 381 -25.13 -2.89 -4.55
N LYS A 382 -25.50 -1.88 -5.35
CA LYS A 382 -26.24 -0.72 -4.86
C LYS A 382 -27.62 -1.12 -4.32
N GLU A 383 -28.35 -1.95 -5.05
CA GLU A 383 -29.70 -2.37 -4.65
C GLU A 383 -29.68 -3.24 -3.40
N ARG A 384 -28.69 -4.14 -3.31
CA ARG A 384 -28.47 -4.94 -2.10
C ARG A 384 -28.20 -4.04 -0.90
N HIS A 385 -27.31 -3.07 -1.06
CA HIS A 385 -26.98 -2.12 -0.01
C HIS A 385 -28.19 -1.26 0.40
N ASP A 386 -28.91 -0.69 -0.56
CA ASP A 386 -30.09 0.15 -0.31
C ASP A 386 -31.19 -0.66 0.42
N THR A 387 -31.39 -1.93 0.04
CA THR A 387 -32.35 -2.84 0.68
C THR A 387 -31.94 -3.21 2.11
N GLU A 388 -30.66 -3.54 2.32
CA GLU A 388 -30.11 -3.83 3.65
C GLU A 388 -30.18 -2.61 4.57
N HIS A 389 -29.86 -1.43 4.03
CA HIS A 389 -29.95 -0.17 4.77
C HIS A 389 -31.39 0.19 5.14
N ALA A 390 -32.34 0.04 4.21
CA ALA A 390 -33.77 0.24 4.46
C ALA A 390 -34.28 -0.72 5.55
N ARG A 391 -33.90 -2.01 5.48
CA ARG A 391 -34.23 -3.00 6.51
C ARG A 391 -33.64 -2.63 7.87
N ALA A 392 -32.38 -2.23 7.93
CA ALA A 392 -31.73 -1.83 9.17
C ALA A 392 -32.37 -0.57 9.78
N LEU A 393 -32.79 0.39 8.94
CA LEU A 393 -33.53 1.57 9.39
C LEU A 393 -34.92 1.20 9.91
N GLN A 394 -35.64 0.32 9.22
CA GLN A 394 -36.94 -0.18 9.64
C GLN A 394 -36.85 -0.92 10.98
N GLN A 395 -35.84 -1.77 11.17
CA GLN A 395 -35.59 -2.44 12.45
C GLN A 395 -35.32 -1.47 13.60
N ARG A 396 -34.62 -0.36 13.34
CA ARG A 396 -34.34 0.69 14.33
C ARG A 396 -35.58 1.51 14.70
N LEU A 397 -36.46 1.76 13.72
CA LEU A 397 -37.65 2.59 13.91
C LEU A 397 -38.80 1.81 14.56
N TYR A 398 -38.99 0.53 14.21
CA TYR A 398 -40.19 -0.23 14.57
C TYR A 398 -39.95 -1.39 15.54
N GLY A 399 -38.71 -1.69 15.94
CA GLY A 399 -38.42 -2.71 16.95
C GLY A 399 -38.77 -4.14 16.50
N GLY A 400 -37.79 -4.84 15.90
CA GLY A 400 -37.69 -6.30 16.01
C GLY A 400 -38.79 -7.19 15.42
N ILE A 401 -39.44 -6.84 14.30
CA ILE A 401 -40.19 -7.83 13.51
C ILE A 401 -39.29 -8.34 12.38
N GLU A 402 -38.93 -9.63 12.41
CA GLU A 402 -38.19 -10.29 11.32
C GLU A 402 -39.09 -10.43 10.08
N LEU A 403 -38.80 -9.68 9.03
CA LEU A 403 -39.45 -9.82 7.73
C LEU A 403 -38.60 -10.68 6.78
N PRO A 404 -39.20 -11.66 6.08
CA PRO A 404 -38.49 -12.54 5.15
C PRO A 404 -37.85 -11.77 3.97
N PRO A 405 -36.81 -12.30 3.32
CA PRO A 405 -36.12 -11.64 2.20
C PRO A 405 -37.05 -11.42 0.99
N LEU A 406 -37.17 -10.17 0.54
CA LEU A 406 -37.99 -9.77 -0.62
C LEU A 406 -37.34 -10.07 -1.98
N ILE A 407 -36.06 -10.46 -2.01
CA ILE A 407 -35.32 -10.74 -3.25
C ILE A 407 -34.61 -12.10 -3.10
N PRO A 408 -34.96 -13.12 -3.91
CA PRO A 408 -34.18 -14.36 -3.96
C PRO A 408 -32.77 -14.07 -4.50
N PRO A 409 -31.72 -14.75 -4.02
CA PRO A 409 -30.36 -14.55 -4.51
C PRO A 409 -30.32 -14.76 -6.02
N SER A 410 -30.10 -13.69 -6.78
CA SER A 410 -29.84 -13.79 -8.23
C SER A 410 -28.48 -14.46 -8.45
N PRO A 411 -28.29 -15.20 -9.56
CA PRO A 411 -27.03 -15.88 -9.85
C PRO A 411 -25.91 -14.85 -9.89
N ARG A 412 -25.05 -14.91 -8.87
CA ARG A 412 -23.78 -14.18 -8.83
C ARG A 412 -23.00 -14.61 -10.07
N THR A 413 -22.39 -13.67 -10.81
CA THR A 413 -21.36 -14.04 -11.79
C THR A 413 -20.35 -14.91 -11.05
N SER A 414 -20.22 -16.16 -11.49
CA SER A 414 -19.67 -17.25 -10.69
C SER A 414 -18.16 -17.08 -10.49
N SER A 415 -17.78 -16.41 -9.41
CA SER A 415 -16.56 -16.74 -8.66
C SER A 415 -16.88 -17.87 -7.65
N PRO A 416 -15.96 -18.82 -7.42
CA PRO A 416 -16.25 -20.08 -6.73
C PRO A 416 -16.34 -19.87 -5.23
N LYS A 417 -17.56 -19.76 -4.69
CA LYS A 417 -17.88 -19.97 -3.28
C LYS A 417 -19.28 -20.54 -3.12
N ALA A 418 -19.42 -21.80 -3.52
CA ALA A 418 -20.19 -22.79 -2.76
C ALA A 418 -19.18 -23.87 -2.33
N ALA A 419 -18.23 -23.47 -1.50
CA ALA A 419 -17.29 -24.35 -0.82
C ALA A 419 -17.11 -23.74 0.57
N ASN A 420 -17.86 -24.28 1.54
CA ASN A 420 -17.61 -24.30 2.99
C ASN A 420 -18.88 -24.41 3.87
N ASP A 421 -20.05 -24.75 3.32
CA ASP A 421 -21.15 -25.35 4.10
C ASP A 421 -21.58 -26.73 3.56
N ALA A 422 -20.60 -27.44 2.98
CA ALA A 422 -20.70 -28.87 2.73
C ALA A 422 -19.33 -29.49 3.04
N ASP A 423 -18.90 -29.42 4.30
CA ASP A 423 -17.93 -30.38 4.85
C ASP A 423 -18.67 -31.67 5.24
N LYS A 424 -19.42 -32.21 4.27
CA LYS A 424 -19.60 -33.63 4.10
C LYS A 424 -18.92 -33.92 2.79
N GLY A 425 -17.71 -34.46 2.83
CA GLY A 425 -16.93 -34.77 1.65
C GLY A 425 -17.81 -35.46 0.60
N ILE A 426 -17.84 -34.91 -0.62
CA ILE A 426 -18.35 -35.66 -1.77
C ILE A 426 -17.30 -36.74 -2.01
N GLN A 427 -17.59 -37.96 -1.56
CA GLN A 427 -16.83 -39.14 -1.95
C GLN A 427 -16.98 -39.28 -3.48
N LEU A 428 -15.86 -39.12 -4.18
CA LEU A 428 -15.73 -39.69 -5.51
C LEU A 428 -15.84 -41.22 -5.39
N PRO A 429 -16.43 -41.91 -6.39
CA PRO A 429 -17.00 -41.36 -7.62
C PRO A 429 -18.46 -40.91 -7.47
N LEU A 430 -18.82 -39.83 -8.17
CA LEU A 430 -20.22 -39.40 -8.34
C LEU A 430 -20.95 -40.40 -9.24
N ASN A 431 -22.26 -40.59 -9.03
CA ASN A 431 -23.05 -41.39 -9.97
C ASN A 431 -23.23 -40.66 -11.32
N THR A 432 -23.59 -41.40 -12.38
CA THR A 432 -23.63 -40.88 -13.75
C THR A 432 -24.54 -39.67 -13.92
N ASP A 433 -25.68 -39.64 -13.21
CA ASP A 433 -26.64 -38.53 -13.28
C ASP A 433 -26.11 -37.29 -12.55
N GLN A 434 -25.47 -37.46 -11.39
CA GLN A 434 -24.79 -36.39 -10.66
C GLN A 434 -23.61 -35.82 -11.45
N LEU A 435 -22.82 -36.67 -12.11
CA LEU A 435 -21.70 -36.25 -12.96
C LEU A 435 -22.21 -35.48 -14.18
N ARG A 436 -23.30 -35.93 -14.80
CA ARG A 436 -23.95 -35.27 -15.94
C ARG A 436 -24.47 -33.89 -15.57
N GLU A 437 -25.15 -33.77 -14.44
CA GLU A 437 -25.66 -32.49 -13.94
C GLU A 437 -24.51 -31.53 -13.61
N ALA A 438 -23.46 -32.03 -12.94
CA ALA A 438 -22.27 -31.26 -12.62
C ALA A 438 -21.55 -30.74 -13.88
N LEU A 439 -21.32 -31.60 -14.87
CA LEU A 439 -20.65 -31.22 -16.13
C LEU A 439 -21.51 -30.30 -17.00
N SER A 440 -22.82 -30.51 -17.05
CA SER A 440 -23.74 -29.61 -17.77
C SER A 440 -23.76 -28.21 -17.14
N SER A 441 -23.83 -28.13 -15.82
CA SER A 441 -23.73 -26.87 -15.06
C SER A 441 -22.36 -26.20 -15.22
N TYR A 442 -21.29 -26.99 -15.36
CA TYR A 442 -19.93 -26.50 -15.58
C TYR A 442 -19.72 -25.97 -17.02
N TYR A 443 -19.99 -26.78 -18.05
CA TYR A 443 -19.76 -26.37 -19.44
C TYR A 443 -20.71 -25.25 -19.88
N SER A 444 -21.95 -25.21 -19.39
CA SER A 444 -22.84 -24.05 -19.63
C SER A 444 -22.27 -22.72 -19.12
N ARG A 445 -21.39 -22.75 -18.11
CA ARG A 445 -20.72 -21.56 -17.55
C ARG A 445 -19.40 -21.22 -18.24
N PHE A 446 -18.62 -22.23 -18.63
CA PHE A 446 -17.23 -22.04 -19.06
C PHE A 446 -16.96 -22.32 -20.55
N ASN A 447 -17.76 -23.18 -21.21
CA ASN A 447 -17.67 -23.47 -22.63
C ASN A 447 -18.94 -24.16 -23.15
N SER A 448 -19.92 -23.37 -23.62
CA SER A 448 -21.23 -23.85 -24.04
C SER A 448 -21.20 -24.84 -25.20
N ASP A 449 -20.21 -24.75 -26.09
CA ASP A 449 -20.12 -25.59 -27.30
C ASP A 449 -19.83 -27.06 -26.94
N ARG A 450 -19.23 -27.30 -25.76
CA ARG A 450 -18.94 -28.64 -25.26
C ARG A 450 -20.16 -29.36 -24.68
N LEU A 451 -21.29 -28.67 -24.50
CA LEU A 451 -22.55 -29.30 -24.08
C LEU A 451 -23.06 -30.31 -25.12
N HIS A 452 -22.77 -30.10 -26.40
CA HIS A 452 -23.12 -31.05 -27.48
C HIS A 452 -22.32 -32.36 -27.43
N HIS A 453 -21.20 -32.39 -26.68
CA HIS A 453 -20.35 -33.56 -26.52
C HIS A 453 -20.41 -34.15 -25.10
N LEU A 454 -21.42 -33.76 -24.31
CA LEU A 454 -21.53 -34.14 -22.90
C LEU A 454 -21.59 -35.68 -22.73
N ASP A 455 -22.36 -36.37 -23.57
CA ASP A 455 -22.48 -37.83 -23.56
C ASP A 455 -21.15 -38.54 -23.85
N THR A 456 -20.39 -38.03 -24.83
CA THR A 456 -19.07 -38.59 -25.17
C THR A 456 -18.07 -38.39 -24.03
N ILE A 457 -18.12 -37.25 -23.34
CA ILE A 457 -17.25 -36.95 -22.20
C ILE A 457 -17.63 -37.82 -21.00
N LEU A 458 -18.92 -38.00 -20.73
CA LEU A 458 -19.41 -38.87 -19.67
C LEU A 458 -18.95 -40.30 -19.87
N ASN A 459 -19.20 -40.88 -21.05
CA ASN A 459 -18.82 -42.26 -21.33
C ASN A 459 -17.30 -42.49 -21.24
N LYS A 460 -16.49 -41.50 -21.58
CA LYS A 460 -15.02 -41.60 -21.51
C LYS A 460 -14.48 -41.56 -20.08
N TYR A 461 -15.15 -40.84 -19.17
CA TYR A 461 -14.58 -40.48 -17.86
C TYR A 461 -15.46 -40.91 -16.68
N VAL A 462 -16.53 -41.68 -16.91
CA VAL A 462 -17.41 -42.19 -15.85
C VAL A 462 -16.63 -43.04 -14.83
N ASP A 463 -15.66 -43.83 -15.30
CA ASP A 463 -14.80 -44.69 -14.48
C ASP A 463 -13.48 -44.01 -14.05
N ASN A 464 -13.19 -42.80 -14.55
CA ASN A 464 -11.97 -42.06 -14.28
C ASN A 464 -12.26 -40.56 -14.06
N GLN A 465 -13.11 -40.28 -13.07
CA GLN A 465 -13.59 -38.94 -12.75
C GLN A 465 -12.48 -38.04 -12.17
N GLU A 466 -11.44 -38.63 -11.57
CA GLU A 466 -10.28 -37.89 -11.06
C GLU A 466 -9.47 -37.24 -12.19
N GLU A 467 -9.21 -37.97 -13.28
CA GLU A 467 -8.50 -37.42 -14.45
C GLU A 467 -9.33 -36.34 -15.15
N LEU A 468 -10.65 -36.53 -15.26
CA LEU A 468 -11.55 -35.52 -15.79
C LEU A 468 -11.54 -34.26 -14.93
N ASN A 469 -11.67 -34.38 -13.61
CA ASN A 469 -11.62 -33.26 -12.68
C ASN A 469 -10.29 -32.51 -12.81
N ARG A 470 -9.16 -33.22 -12.83
CA ARG A 470 -7.83 -32.64 -13.06
C ARG A 470 -7.75 -31.89 -14.41
N SER A 471 -8.29 -32.47 -15.48
CA SER A 471 -8.28 -31.84 -16.82
C SER A 471 -9.16 -30.58 -16.89
N LEU A 472 -10.28 -30.56 -16.17
CA LEU A 472 -11.21 -29.43 -16.09
C LEU A 472 -10.63 -28.29 -15.26
N GLN A 473 -10.04 -28.60 -14.11
CA GLN A 473 -9.31 -27.65 -13.27
C GLN A 473 -8.17 -26.98 -14.05
N LEU A 474 -7.39 -27.75 -14.82
CA LEU A 474 -6.32 -27.23 -15.67
C LEU A 474 -6.83 -26.33 -16.81
N LYS A 475 -8.05 -26.56 -17.31
CA LYS A 475 -8.55 -25.91 -18.53
C LYS A 475 -9.45 -24.69 -18.29
N TYR A 476 -10.20 -24.62 -17.18
CA TYR A 476 -11.18 -23.54 -16.99
C TYR A 476 -11.33 -22.95 -15.58
N GLU A 477 -10.47 -23.23 -14.58
CA GLU A 477 -10.61 -22.65 -13.24
C GLU A 477 -9.77 -21.35 -13.06
N PRO A 478 -10.39 -20.14 -13.01
CA PRO A 478 -9.68 -18.87 -13.22
C PRO A 478 -9.27 -18.22 -11.90
N LEU A 479 -8.26 -18.77 -11.22
CA LEU A 479 -7.35 -18.03 -10.33
C LEU A 479 -5.93 -18.59 -10.50
N ILE A 480 -5.52 -18.73 -11.76
CA ILE A 480 -4.26 -19.40 -12.12
C ILE A 480 -3.06 -18.69 -11.47
N ASP A 481 -3.11 -17.37 -11.38
CA ASP A 481 -1.94 -16.56 -11.05
C ASP A 481 -2.00 -15.86 -9.68
N PHE A 482 -3.17 -15.51 -9.12
CA PHE A 482 -3.20 -15.00 -7.74
C PHE A 482 -3.22 -16.11 -6.69
N VAL A 483 -2.23 -16.10 -5.79
CA VAL A 483 -2.16 -16.98 -4.62
C VAL A 483 -2.46 -16.19 -3.35
N ARG A 484 -3.36 -16.68 -2.51
CA ARG A 484 -3.62 -16.07 -1.20
C ARG A 484 -2.47 -16.36 -0.24
N ILE A 485 -1.77 -15.31 0.21
CA ILE A 485 -0.69 -15.42 1.19
C ILE A 485 -1.16 -15.08 2.61
N TYR A 486 -2.29 -14.38 2.77
CA TYR A 486 -2.90 -14.14 4.08
C TYR A 486 -4.44 -14.09 4.04
N PRO A 487 -5.15 -14.78 4.96
CA PRO A 487 -4.59 -15.76 5.90
C PRO A 487 -3.98 -16.94 5.13
N PRO A 488 -2.84 -17.48 5.60
CA PRO A 488 -2.16 -18.58 4.91
C PRO A 488 -3.01 -19.87 5.01
N SER A 489 -2.76 -20.81 4.12
CA SER A 489 -3.43 -22.12 4.18
C SER A 489 -2.91 -22.98 5.35
N SER A 490 -1.69 -22.72 5.84
CA SER A 490 -1.06 -23.44 6.95
C SER A 490 -1.33 -22.77 8.32
N SER A 491 -1.86 -23.54 9.26
CA SER A 491 -2.16 -23.10 10.62
C SER A 491 -0.92 -22.64 11.41
N GLN A 492 0.26 -23.24 11.14
CA GLN A 492 1.50 -22.85 11.82
C GLN A 492 2.00 -21.47 11.39
N GLN A 493 1.97 -21.20 10.08
CA GLN A 493 2.31 -19.89 9.52
C GLN A 493 1.33 -18.82 9.99
N ASP A 494 0.04 -19.15 10.08
CA ASP A 494 -0.99 -18.25 10.59
C ASP A 494 -0.69 -17.81 12.04
N SER A 495 -0.31 -18.74 12.91
CA SER A 495 0.09 -18.44 14.31
C SER A 495 1.28 -17.47 14.38
N LYS A 496 2.30 -17.67 13.54
CA LYS A 496 3.48 -16.79 13.46
C LYS A 496 3.10 -15.36 13.06
N TYR A 497 2.33 -15.19 11.99
CA TYR A 497 1.95 -13.86 11.51
C TYR A 497 0.97 -13.14 12.44
N ARG A 498 0.05 -13.87 13.08
CA ARG A 498 -0.84 -13.30 14.11
C ARG A 498 -0.05 -12.75 15.30
N LYS A 499 0.95 -13.48 15.80
CA LYS A 499 1.85 -12.97 16.86
C LYS A 499 2.54 -11.67 16.46
N MET A 500 2.96 -11.55 15.20
CA MET A 500 3.55 -10.29 14.69
C MET A 500 2.56 -9.15 14.65
N LEU A 501 1.32 -9.40 14.20
CA LEU A 501 0.26 -8.41 14.18
C LEU A 501 -0.12 -7.93 15.58
N ASP A 502 -0.29 -8.87 16.52
CA ASP A 502 -0.66 -8.55 17.90
C ASP A 502 0.42 -7.72 18.60
N ALA A 503 1.70 -8.08 18.42
CA ALA A 503 2.81 -7.31 18.95
C ALA A 503 2.91 -5.91 18.32
N SER A 504 2.69 -5.81 17.00
CA SER A 504 2.68 -4.53 16.29
C SER A 504 1.54 -3.62 16.77
N GLN A 505 0.35 -4.19 16.95
CA GLN A 505 -0.82 -3.49 17.49
C GLN A 505 -0.56 -3.01 18.91
N LYS A 506 -0.09 -3.89 19.80
CA LYS A 506 0.25 -3.54 21.19
C LYS A 506 1.27 -2.40 21.25
N HIS A 507 2.31 -2.45 20.43
CA HIS A 507 3.32 -1.40 20.39
C HIS A 507 2.74 -0.05 19.91
N ILE A 508 1.85 -0.05 18.91
CA ILE A 508 1.15 1.16 18.46
C ILE A 508 0.23 1.71 19.56
N ASP A 509 -0.50 0.83 20.25
CA ASP A 509 -1.37 1.20 21.36
C ASP A 509 -0.57 1.81 22.51
N GLU A 510 0.59 1.25 22.85
CA GLU A 510 1.52 1.80 23.85
C GLU A 510 2.04 3.18 23.45
N LEU A 511 2.41 3.38 22.18
CA LEU A 511 2.82 4.70 21.69
C LEU A 511 1.68 5.70 21.79
N GLN A 512 0.46 5.33 21.37
CA GLN A 512 -0.72 6.18 21.49
C GLN A 512 -1.06 6.51 22.94
N LEU A 513 -0.93 5.54 23.85
CA LEU A 513 -1.11 5.75 25.28
C LEU A 513 -0.07 6.75 25.81
N ARG A 514 1.20 6.68 25.39
CA ARG A 514 2.23 7.65 25.77
C ARG A 514 1.94 9.07 25.27
N PHE A 515 1.39 9.21 24.06
CA PHE A 515 1.00 10.52 23.51
C PHE A 515 -0.28 11.09 24.14
N THR A 516 -1.18 10.23 24.61
CA THR A 516 -2.45 10.62 25.24
C THR A 516 -2.37 10.68 26.77
N ALA A 517 -1.30 10.13 27.36
CA ALA A 517 -1.03 10.23 28.77
C ALA A 517 -0.78 11.71 29.11
N PRO A 518 -1.60 12.32 29.99
CA PRO A 518 -1.27 13.64 30.49
C PRO A 518 0.12 13.56 31.12
N LEU A 519 1.03 14.48 30.75
CA LEU A 519 2.34 14.65 31.36
C LEU A 519 2.17 14.97 32.85
N GLN A 520 1.86 13.98 33.66
CA GLN A 520 1.75 14.10 35.10
C GLN A 520 3.14 13.89 35.69
N HIS A 521 4.01 14.89 35.53
CA HIS A 521 5.17 15.02 36.41
C HIS A 521 4.65 15.36 37.82
N ARG A 522 4.30 14.34 38.60
CA ARG A 522 3.87 14.50 40.01
C ARG A 522 5.04 14.61 40.99
N ARG A 523 6.28 14.31 40.57
CA ARG A 523 7.47 14.46 41.41
C ARG A 523 8.66 15.01 40.60
N PRO A 524 9.44 15.96 41.15
CA PRO A 524 10.69 16.36 40.55
C PRO A 524 11.69 15.20 40.69
N GLU A 525 11.99 14.52 39.58
CA GLU A 525 13.13 13.61 39.53
C GLU A 525 14.36 14.42 39.10
N THR A 526 15.37 14.45 39.96
CA THR A 526 16.69 15.03 39.69
C THR A 526 17.49 14.09 38.81
N ASP A 527 18.01 14.59 37.68
CA ASP A 527 19.07 13.87 36.97
C ASP A 527 20.40 13.95 37.76
N SER A 528 21.39 13.14 37.37
CA SER A 528 22.71 13.10 38.03
C SER A 528 23.49 14.42 37.93
N ASN A 529 22.98 15.41 37.20
CA ASN A 529 23.55 16.73 37.01
C ASN A 529 22.75 17.83 37.73
N GLY A 530 21.75 17.47 38.55
CA GLY A 530 20.98 18.42 39.36
C GLY A 530 19.96 19.26 38.57
N VAL A 531 19.63 18.92 37.32
CA VAL A 531 18.65 19.66 36.52
C VAL A 531 17.25 19.15 36.83
N VAL A 532 16.46 19.99 37.50
CA VAL A 532 15.05 19.72 37.83
C VAL A 532 14.17 20.27 36.71
N LEU A 533 13.38 19.41 36.06
CA LEU A 533 12.25 19.88 35.24
C LEU A 533 11.16 20.43 36.17
N PRO A 534 10.66 21.66 35.97
CA PRO A 534 9.65 22.23 36.85
C PRO A 534 8.37 21.36 36.83
N PRO A 535 7.75 21.08 37.99
CA PRO A 535 6.50 20.35 38.03
C PRO A 535 5.40 21.16 37.32
N LEU A 536 4.58 20.49 36.52
CA LEU A 536 3.32 21.05 36.02
C LEU A 536 2.36 21.13 37.22
N ASN A 537 2.41 22.24 37.95
CA ASN A 537 1.54 22.47 39.09
C ASN A 537 0.07 22.26 38.69
N GLY A 538 -0.56 21.29 39.36
CA GLY A 538 -1.98 21.04 39.25
C GLY A 538 -2.79 22.25 39.73
N ALA A 539 -3.99 22.37 39.16
CA ALA A 539 -5.01 23.39 39.45
C ALA A 539 -4.80 24.77 38.81
N LEU A 540 -4.77 24.83 37.48
CA LEU A 540 -5.40 25.94 36.77
C LEU A 540 -6.65 25.41 36.05
N LYS A 541 -7.78 26.08 36.29
CA LYS A 541 -9.09 25.70 35.75
C LYS A 541 -9.00 25.49 34.23
N LYS A 542 -9.76 24.51 33.74
CA LYS A 542 -9.80 23.97 32.37
C LYS A 542 -9.96 25.02 31.25
N GLU A 543 -10.28 26.26 31.59
CA GLU A 543 -10.44 27.41 30.69
C GLU A 543 -9.13 28.16 30.38
N GLN A 544 -8.03 27.87 31.08
CA GLN A 544 -6.73 28.55 30.85
C GLN A 544 -5.69 27.72 30.08
N LEU A 545 -6.04 26.58 29.49
CA LEU A 545 -5.12 25.85 28.61
C LEU A 545 -5.06 26.51 27.23
N GLY A 546 -4.07 27.39 27.05
CA GLY A 546 -3.52 27.71 25.73
C GLY A 546 -2.70 26.53 25.21
N ARG A 547 -2.52 26.48 23.89
CA ARG A 547 -1.83 25.45 23.09
C ARG A 547 -0.64 24.80 23.80
N ASP A 548 -0.58 23.48 23.76
CA ASP A 548 0.63 22.74 24.11
C ASP A 548 1.78 23.03 23.13
N CYS A 549 3.01 22.67 23.51
CA CYS A 549 4.23 22.88 22.71
C CYS A 549 4.28 22.09 21.39
N PHE A 550 3.23 21.33 21.04
CA PHE A 550 3.14 20.51 19.84
C PHE A 550 1.89 20.77 18.98
N GLY A 551 1.07 21.75 19.35
CA GLY A 551 0.07 22.35 18.47
C GLY A 551 -1.08 21.46 18.03
N PHE A 552 -1.43 20.37 18.74
CA PHE A 552 -2.66 19.61 18.42
C PHE A 552 -3.30 18.94 19.63
N SER A 553 -4.45 19.48 20.05
CA SER A 553 -5.56 18.67 20.54
C SER A 553 -6.89 19.33 20.16
N GLY A 554 -7.84 18.50 19.70
CA GLY A 554 -9.27 18.69 19.90
C GLY A 554 -10.00 19.77 19.10
N THR A 555 -10.97 19.34 18.32
CA THR A 555 -12.05 20.13 17.71
C THR A 555 -12.84 20.96 18.73
N ASP A 556 -13.27 22.14 18.27
CA ASP A 556 -14.40 22.97 18.73
C ASP A 556 -14.32 23.69 20.10
N LYS A 557 -13.82 24.94 20.07
CA LYS A 557 -14.49 26.18 20.52
C LYS A 557 -13.55 27.38 20.33
N ALA A 558 -13.64 28.04 19.18
CA ALA A 558 -12.82 29.20 18.79
C ALA A 558 -13.49 30.56 19.12
N LEU A 559 -14.35 30.64 20.13
CA LEU A 559 -14.99 31.89 20.55
C LEU A 559 -15.06 31.88 22.08
N LEU A 560 -14.20 32.66 22.76
CA LEU A 560 -14.40 33.26 24.11
C LEU A 560 -13.13 33.50 24.95
N LEU A 561 -11.99 33.91 24.37
CA LEU A 561 -10.87 34.40 25.21
C LEU A 561 -10.18 35.60 24.56
N THR A 562 -10.89 36.72 24.50
CA THR A 562 -10.28 38.06 24.49
C THR A 562 -9.89 38.43 25.93
N SER A 563 -8.79 39.19 26.06
CA SER A 563 -8.32 39.88 27.29
C SER A 563 -7.89 39.01 28.48
N ALA A 564 -6.64 38.52 28.44
CA ALA A 564 -5.74 38.48 29.61
C ALA A 564 -4.30 38.25 29.13
N GLU A 565 -3.40 39.20 29.39
CA GLU A 565 -1.97 39.11 29.07
C GLU A 565 -1.34 37.87 29.75
N LYS A 566 -0.93 36.88 28.97
CA LYS A 566 -0.05 35.81 29.45
C LYS A 566 1.39 36.14 29.09
N LYS A 567 2.24 36.32 30.11
CA LYS A 567 3.71 36.38 29.94
C LYS A 567 4.17 35.14 29.14
N PRO A 568 5.00 35.30 28.09
CA PRO A 568 5.53 34.16 27.36
C PRO A 568 6.42 33.32 28.30
N LEU A 569 6.16 32.01 28.36
CA LEU A 569 7.07 31.07 29.02
C LEU A 569 8.40 31.05 28.26
N GLY A 570 9.51 31.05 28.99
CA GLY A 570 10.85 31.09 28.43
C GLY A 570 11.12 29.92 27.48
N VAL A 571 11.91 30.18 26.43
CA VAL A 571 12.31 29.17 25.45
C VAL A 571 13.09 28.06 26.16
N PRO A 572 12.72 26.77 26.00
CA PRO A 572 13.42 25.68 26.66
C PRO A 572 14.86 25.59 26.16
N GLY A 573 15.80 25.41 27.10
CA GLY A 573 17.22 25.34 26.79
C GLY A 573 17.59 24.07 25.98
N PRO A 574 18.75 24.05 25.32
CA PRO A 574 19.18 22.91 24.48
C PRO A 574 19.17 21.56 25.20
N MET A 575 19.51 21.55 26.49
CA MET A 575 19.49 20.33 27.31
C MET A 575 18.07 19.82 27.61
N GLN A 576 17.10 20.74 27.77
CA GLN A 576 15.69 20.38 27.99
C GLN A 576 15.07 19.81 26.71
N VAL A 577 15.40 20.38 25.55
CA VAL A 577 14.98 19.85 24.24
C VAL A 577 15.59 18.47 24.00
N ALA A 578 16.88 18.29 24.30
CA ALA A 578 17.55 16.99 24.17
C ALA A 578 17.04 15.94 25.17
N ALA A 579 16.68 16.33 26.39
CA ALA A 579 16.05 15.45 27.37
C ALA A 579 14.64 15.02 26.92
N ALA A 580 13.82 15.96 26.44
CA ALA A 580 12.49 15.67 25.90
C ALA A 580 12.55 14.74 24.66
N HIS A 581 13.52 14.96 23.76
CA HIS A 581 13.75 14.10 22.60
C HIS A 581 14.19 12.68 23.00
N ARG A 582 15.06 12.54 24.01
CA ARG A 582 15.50 11.24 24.55
C ARG A 582 14.36 10.46 25.21
N MET A 583 13.49 11.15 25.94
CA MET A 583 12.27 10.56 26.52
C MET A 583 11.26 10.12 25.45
N MET A 584 11.08 10.89 24.37
CA MET A 584 10.23 10.48 23.24
C MET A 584 10.73 9.23 22.51
N LEU A 585 12.05 9.03 22.45
CA LEU A 585 12.67 7.89 21.79
C LEU A 585 12.82 6.65 22.68
N GLY A 586 12.42 6.72 23.95
CA GLY A 586 12.38 5.58 24.87
C GLY A 586 13.74 5.19 25.48
N HIS A 587 14.72 6.09 25.51
CA HIS A 587 15.98 5.85 26.20
C HIS A 587 15.85 6.16 27.70
N SER A 588 16.15 5.18 28.56
CA SER A 588 16.23 5.38 30.02
C SER A 588 17.41 6.27 30.38
N SER A 589 17.26 7.11 31.41
CA SER A 589 18.26 8.07 31.89
C SER A 589 19.54 7.45 32.47
N GLN A 590 19.60 6.13 32.60
CA GLN A 590 20.76 5.46 33.18
C GLN A 590 21.70 4.91 32.10
N LYS A 591 22.92 5.47 32.11
CA LYS A 591 24.14 5.10 31.35
C LYS A 591 24.25 5.69 29.95
N LEU A 592 24.93 6.83 29.88
CA LEU A 592 25.93 7.20 28.86
C LEU A 592 26.50 8.57 29.27
N SER A 593 27.73 8.62 29.77
CA SER A 593 28.45 9.86 30.08
C SER A 593 28.92 10.51 28.77
N ILE A 594 28.11 11.42 28.21
CA ILE A 594 28.47 12.20 27.03
C ILE A 594 28.64 13.66 27.46
N LYS A 595 29.84 14.22 27.31
CA LYS A 595 30.06 15.66 27.50
C LYS A 595 29.31 16.43 26.40
N PRO A 596 28.54 17.48 26.74
CA PRO A 596 27.89 18.31 25.74
C PRO A 596 28.94 19.06 24.89
N PRO A 597 28.68 19.28 23.59
CA PRO A 597 29.57 20.08 22.75
C PRO A 597 29.55 21.54 23.18
N THR A 598 30.71 22.18 23.15
CA THR A 598 30.90 23.60 23.42
C THR A 598 30.13 24.43 22.38
N PRO A 599 29.29 25.40 22.78
CA PRO A 599 28.58 26.26 21.84
C PRO A 599 29.56 27.18 21.09
N PRO A 600 29.27 27.56 19.83
CA PRO A 600 30.06 28.56 19.12
C PRO A 600 29.93 29.93 19.82
N GLU A 601 31.01 30.73 19.79
CA GLU A 601 31.07 32.07 20.39
C GLU A 601 29.91 32.97 19.91
N PRO A 602 29.29 33.75 20.82
CA PRO A 602 28.25 34.69 20.44
C PRO A 602 28.85 35.88 19.67
N LEU A 603 28.40 36.08 18.43
CA LEU A 603 28.65 37.33 17.70
C LEU A 603 28.09 38.53 18.48
N PRO A 604 28.77 39.69 18.45
CA PRO A 604 28.37 40.87 19.21
C PRO A 604 26.99 41.38 18.78
N SER A 605 26.15 41.62 19.78
CA SER A 605 24.79 42.09 19.64
C SER A 605 24.75 43.49 19.00
N ARG A 606 24.13 43.61 17.82
CA ARG A 606 23.60 44.89 17.35
C ARG A 606 22.18 45.06 17.89
N SER A 607 22.06 46.08 18.74
CA SER A 607 20.88 46.73 19.28
C SER A 607 19.52 46.45 18.63
N GLY A 608 18.57 46.00 19.47
CA GLY A 608 17.24 46.58 19.54
C GLY A 608 16.33 46.44 18.33
N THR A 609 15.95 45.21 17.98
CA THR A 609 14.66 44.96 17.29
C THR A 609 14.17 43.56 17.64
N PRO A 610 12.95 43.37 18.15
CA PRO A 610 12.41 42.03 18.36
C PRO A 610 12.17 41.40 16.99
N VAL A 611 12.94 40.36 16.66
CA VAL A 611 12.80 39.60 15.42
C VAL A 611 11.45 38.87 15.44
N SER A 612 10.44 39.48 14.83
CA SER A 612 9.07 38.99 14.72
C SER A 612 8.91 38.01 13.55
N TYR A 613 9.78 36.99 13.48
CA TYR A 613 9.82 36.01 12.39
C TYR A 613 8.44 35.39 12.09
N GLY A 614 7.63 35.13 13.12
CA GLY A 614 6.29 34.57 12.97
C GLY A 614 5.21 35.54 12.48
N LEU A 615 5.37 36.85 12.70
CA LEU A 615 4.41 37.89 12.28
C LEU A 615 4.70 38.32 10.85
N GLN A 616 5.97 38.56 10.50
CA GLN A 616 6.37 38.83 9.12
C GLN A 616 6.08 37.65 8.19
N TYR A 617 6.25 36.39 8.65
CA TYR A 617 5.88 35.21 7.86
C TYR A 617 4.36 35.10 7.66
N ARG A 618 3.55 35.47 8.66
CA ARG A 618 2.09 35.49 8.55
C ARG A 618 1.58 36.61 7.64
N GLU A 619 2.15 37.80 7.72
CA GLU A 619 1.83 38.92 6.82
C GLU A 619 2.26 38.62 5.39
N ARG A 620 3.39 37.93 5.19
CA ARG A 620 3.84 37.44 3.88
C ARG A 620 2.89 36.38 3.30
N LEU A 621 2.39 35.46 4.11
CA LEU A 621 1.39 34.47 3.68
C LEU A 621 0.00 35.08 3.42
N ALA A 622 -0.38 36.13 4.16
CA ALA A 622 -1.62 36.87 3.95
C ALA A 622 -1.58 37.70 2.65
N THR A 623 -0.44 38.33 2.34
CA THR A 623 -0.23 39.05 1.07
C THR A 623 -0.10 38.11 -0.13
N ILE A 624 0.38 36.87 0.05
CA ILE A 624 0.40 35.85 -1.02
C ILE A 624 -1.00 35.30 -1.32
N LYS A 625 -1.90 35.23 -0.33
CA LYS A 625 -3.29 34.75 -0.52
C LYS A 625 -4.20 35.72 -1.29
N ASN A 626 -3.88 37.01 -1.32
CA ASN A 626 -4.71 38.05 -1.94
C ASN A 626 -4.08 38.66 -3.21
N LYS A 627 -3.01 38.07 -3.76
CA LYS A 627 -2.57 38.46 -5.11
C LYS A 627 -3.51 37.84 -6.14
N PRO A 628 -4.12 38.64 -7.04
CA PRO A 628 -4.88 38.09 -8.15
C PRO A 628 -3.98 37.17 -8.95
N THR A 629 -4.45 35.94 -9.20
CA THR A 629 -3.84 35.05 -10.17
C THR A 629 -3.85 35.81 -11.50
N LEU A 630 -2.68 35.97 -12.11
CA LEU A 630 -2.50 36.65 -13.39
C LEU A 630 -3.62 36.24 -14.36
N ALA A 631 -4.28 37.26 -14.92
CA ALA A 631 -5.29 37.09 -15.94
C ALA A 631 -4.71 36.36 -17.15
N VAL A 632 -5.52 35.47 -17.72
CA VAL A 632 -5.26 34.84 -19.01
C VAL A 632 -5.29 35.93 -20.08
N SER A 633 -4.13 36.41 -20.52
CA SER A 633 -4.01 37.16 -21.76
C SER A 633 -2.65 36.93 -22.43
N GLN A 634 -2.73 36.32 -23.61
CA GLN A 634 -1.76 36.33 -24.71
C GLN A 634 -0.42 35.64 -24.49
N VAL A 635 -0.43 34.31 -24.65
CA VAL A 635 0.74 33.57 -25.16
C VAL A 635 0.65 33.60 -26.68
N SER A 636 1.40 34.49 -27.31
CA SER A 636 1.71 34.46 -28.74
C SER A 636 2.77 33.39 -28.99
N PHE A 637 2.47 32.44 -29.88
CA PHE A 637 3.42 31.45 -30.36
C PHE A 637 4.34 32.10 -31.39
N CYS A 638 5.63 32.24 -31.09
CA CYS A 638 6.65 32.42 -32.12
C CYS A 638 7.15 31.04 -32.56
N PHE A 639 6.85 30.69 -33.81
CA PHE A 639 7.57 29.65 -34.54
C PHE A 639 8.72 30.33 -35.27
N ASP A 640 9.96 29.98 -34.92
CA ASP A 640 11.15 30.35 -35.69
C ASP A 640 11.98 29.08 -35.97
N GLY A 641 12.11 28.72 -37.25
CA GLY A 641 13.09 27.74 -37.75
C GLY A 641 12.65 26.98 -39.01
N PRO A 642 13.42 26.97 -40.12
CA PRO A 642 12.86 27.01 -41.47
C PRO A 642 12.78 25.67 -42.21
N PHE A 643 11.69 25.58 -43.01
CA PHE A 643 11.32 24.70 -44.14
C PHE A 643 11.39 23.18 -44.00
#